data_AF-A2FSH0-F1
#
_entry.id   AF-A2FSH0-F1
#
_cell.length_a   1.000
_cell.length_b   1.000
_cell.length_c   1.000
_cell.angle_alpha   90.00
_cell.angle_beta   90.00
_cell.angle_gamma   90.00
#
_symmetry.space_group_name_H-M   'P 1'
#
loop_
_entity.id
_entity.type
_entity.pdbx_description
1 polymer ?
#
loop_
_entity_poly.entity_id
_entity_poly.type
_entity_poly.pdbx_seq_one_letter_code
_entity_poly.pdbx_strand_id
1 'polypeptide(L)'
;MESSSNLTSPYIDTTSLPSTPLSCVSDNYSTNHENKKSYSLSSTQTPTKNLSFSDFSCSSPSSINYDTPDEITSFLTAINTKYNVEAYSLNDVIQVIDLLLQKERKSAAKAQINEIKPQSNSIDSSIKIEISELKSQIVNIQHSNTILTNTNNTLSDKIKSLETENKSIHDAILSQQSLIEEQSTTIQKLSEQRNNLIKILHKQTDLIQKFEALPSVTKVRVQPQVRESNPQPKQNSPSDTSNDIIYSNLISIVKMISDSKFNNINEFQAIRDNAEIKPNERTMLIVKKLIDQYSQQVEVNNNNQSTIAKLNNEKLHLHDKCMEVLSLFEEQLRFLQNLSHSNDLQAAVFYNEKTGTSFYLTDCNKVELIRRCANLGSFIENTLGDITEQKFNESLQLPSSINPTGIFNLLQPTKMQEFISNMLSKITTPSDIDARQVFDILCAQIYINDLLKNYARDISIIAAKRKREIESLQQNQSNNYSQEIELMRKRDKTMRRFLLKYIEVDNPEDIPTFVLLKQFVAAAQEEIRSNQQHNYVEDSSTTSSPISIESSSTLSRKSSKSSSSSKRSQQTEAVKIEITQLQDQNNNLNQQIQQLNDEKSRMQKLLDETIHNLDLTKQETADKEKKLEEEISKKDQEISETQEKLKKSEEVCESLTKTLSENEEIVKTIKKQRKMIRKTIESLQLENKNLKQDICNCKQANTNMTNQYTESTEKLHKELENSIHEAEALTTQNSQLLTQIQQQKAQLSKLSIECKTLEMKLKSAEQKLQIQNPPKPLIDYQDLTTKVTNLTNENNSAFKILSSALVGISAPSNLIEASNFIVEFINKLKTSQLNTTNMITLLSNIRSALGIDESIDILQTIHELIQTDSNNRNNLISDEKVLRDAQIEIETIRKDLSFAQNQLVTLKQWENWARRVYGIINENSKYQIGSSEIRLNLEEALLASVSHRSIFTKLDILRSEKKSFLKFDRTILLARSNNSPLQSIRPLIILAVTLHKVQKMAGCISIAPTYQRPRTIDNEYTEFEHNRPKLKKIRSHSSRKSSNQPLIPIC
;
A
#
# COMPACT_ATOMS: atom_id res chain seq x y z
N MET A 1 18.63 48.20 48.26
CA MET A 1 19.14 47.05 49.02
C MET A 1 19.95 46.20 48.07
N GLU A 2 21.02 45.64 48.60
CA GLU A 2 22.05 44.84 47.93
C GLU A 2 21.49 43.43 47.58
N SER A 3 22.18 42.54 46.87
CA SER A 3 23.64 42.42 46.69
C SER A 3 24.08 41.71 45.41
N SER A 4 25.38 41.76 45.16
CA SER A 4 26.10 41.21 44.01
C SER A 4 27.08 40.09 44.42
N SER A 5 27.34 39.13 43.53
CA SER A 5 28.58 38.33 43.56
C SER A 5 28.96 37.81 42.17
N ASN A 6 30.27 37.66 41.94
CA ASN A 6 30.90 37.17 40.70
C ASN A 6 31.74 35.91 41.02
N LEU A 7 32.40 35.34 40.00
CA LEU A 7 33.51 34.36 40.08
C LEU A 7 33.06 32.91 40.42
N THR A 8 33.74 31.82 40.01
CA THR A 8 34.99 31.67 39.24
C THR A 8 35.01 30.35 38.44
N SER A 9 35.87 30.25 37.42
CA SER A 9 36.34 28.96 36.86
C SER A 9 37.33 28.26 37.80
N PRO A 10 37.47 26.93 37.72
CA PRO A 10 38.82 26.37 37.57
C PRO A 10 38.94 25.32 36.45
N TYR A 11 40.19 24.89 36.24
CA TYR A 11 40.70 23.97 35.21
C TYR A 11 41.35 22.73 35.89
N ILE A 12 41.98 21.83 35.12
CA ILE A 12 42.99 20.80 35.51
C ILE A 12 42.54 19.32 35.58
N ASP A 13 43.02 18.58 34.55
CA ASP A 13 43.64 17.24 34.48
C ASP A 13 42.95 15.89 34.77
N THR A 14 43.61 14.90 34.16
CA THR A 14 43.28 13.50 33.95
C THR A 14 43.67 12.56 35.10
N THR A 15 42.99 11.43 35.25
CA THR A 15 43.62 10.14 35.59
C THR A 15 42.72 8.95 35.19
N SER A 16 43.18 7.71 35.38
CA SER A 16 42.76 6.53 34.60
C SER A 16 42.22 5.33 35.39
N LEU A 17 41.22 4.64 34.82
CA LEU A 17 40.89 3.20 35.01
C LEU A 17 40.43 2.75 36.44
N PRO A 18 39.90 1.52 36.64
CA PRO A 18 39.45 0.49 35.69
C PRO A 18 37.97 0.05 35.84
N SER A 19 37.59 -0.97 35.07
CA SER A 19 36.28 -1.63 34.95
C SER A 19 35.70 -2.35 36.19
N THR A 20 34.35 -2.37 36.32
CA THR A 20 33.52 -3.60 36.45
C THR A 20 32.00 -3.31 36.49
N PRO A 21 31.16 -4.08 35.78
CA PRO A 21 29.70 -4.17 36.03
C PRO A 21 29.33 -5.42 36.84
N LEU A 22 28.23 -5.35 37.62
CA LEU A 22 27.74 -6.46 38.46
C LEU A 22 26.83 -7.45 37.71
N SER A 23 26.69 -8.63 38.32
CA SER A 23 25.90 -9.78 37.89
C SER A 23 24.41 -9.73 38.26
N CYS A 24 23.55 -10.30 37.39
CA CYS A 24 22.38 -11.11 37.75
C CYS A 24 22.34 -12.28 36.73
N VAL A 25 22.56 -13.55 37.09
CA VAL A 25 21.76 -14.44 37.96
C VAL A 25 20.41 -14.82 37.35
N SER A 26 20.36 -16.03 36.78
CA SER A 26 19.16 -16.86 36.58
C SER A 26 19.61 -18.32 36.39
N ASP A 27 18.89 -19.28 36.96
CA ASP A 27 19.46 -20.58 37.34
C ASP A 27 19.44 -21.69 36.27
N ASN A 28 20.37 -22.64 36.45
CA ASN A 28 20.39 -23.90 35.73
C ASN A 28 19.40 -24.91 36.33
N TYR A 29 18.80 -25.74 35.48
CA TYR A 29 18.54 -27.14 35.83
C TYR A 29 19.25 -28.06 34.85
N SER A 30 20.05 -28.99 35.39
CA SER A 30 20.89 -29.91 34.65
C SER A 30 20.36 -31.34 34.75
N THR A 31 20.49 -32.11 33.66
CA THR A 31 20.67 -33.57 33.73
C THR A 31 21.83 -33.97 32.85
N ASN A 32 22.75 -34.78 33.40
CA ASN A 32 23.99 -35.16 32.75
C ASN A 32 23.81 -36.37 31.84
N HIS A 33 24.69 -36.52 30.85
CA HIS A 33 25.38 -37.80 30.67
C HIS A 33 26.82 -37.57 30.21
N GLU A 34 27.77 -38.19 30.91
CA GLU A 34 29.19 -38.12 30.54
C GLU A 34 29.54 -39.10 29.41
N ASN A 35 30.52 -38.73 28.59
CA ASN A 35 31.72 -39.58 28.48
C ASN A 35 32.97 -38.79 28.05
N LYS A 36 34.15 -39.39 28.26
CA LYS A 36 35.45 -38.68 28.31
C LYS A 36 36.52 -39.28 27.37
N LYS A 37 37.51 -38.43 27.06
CA LYS A 37 38.88 -38.73 26.60
C LYS A 37 39.09 -39.27 25.16
N SER A 38 39.45 -38.34 24.28
CA SER A 38 40.78 -38.24 23.63
C SER A 38 41.63 -39.51 23.43
N TYR A 39 42.13 -39.69 22.19
CA TYR A 39 43.56 -39.88 21.92
C TYR A 39 43.93 -39.38 20.51
N SER A 40 45.19 -39.01 20.32
CA SER A 40 45.80 -38.56 19.06
C SER A 40 46.37 -39.72 18.25
N LEU A 41 46.33 -39.65 16.92
CA LEU A 41 47.12 -40.52 16.03
C LEU A 41 47.55 -39.80 14.75
N SER A 42 48.55 -40.37 14.08
CA SER A 42 49.47 -39.68 13.19
C SER A 42 49.25 -39.95 11.69
N SER A 43 49.74 -39.02 10.87
CA SER A 43 50.27 -39.19 9.50
C SER A 43 50.03 -40.51 8.76
N THR A 44 49.44 -40.41 7.57
CA THR A 44 49.65 -41.36 6.46
C THR A 44 50.01 -40.61 5.18
N GLN A 45 51.06 -41.10 4.50
CA GLN A 45 51.45 -40.68 3.15
C GLN A 45 50.78 -41.61 2.10
N THR A 46 51.32 -41.58 0.88
CA THR A 46 51.09 -42.52 -0.26
C THR A 46 49.91 -42.18 -1.18
N PRO A 47 49.93 -42.60 -2.48
CA PRO A 47 50.95 -43.43 -3.13
C PRO A 47 51.60 -42.82 -4.39
N THR A 48 52.94 -42.85 -4.45
CA THR A 48 53.68 -42.85 -5.72
C THR A 48 53.59 -44.24 -6.35
N LYS A 49 53.15 -44.31 -7.62
CA LYS A 49 53.10 -45.57 -8.39
C LYS A 49 54.47 -45.90 -8.97
N ASN A 50 55.30 -46.61 -8.22
CA ASN A 50 56.43 -47.34 -8.81
C ASN A 50 55.92 -48.63 -9.45
N LEU A 51 56.10 -48.77 -10.77
CA LEU A 51 55.87 -50.03 -11.47
C LEU A 51 57.09 -50.94 -11.28
N SER A 52 56.90 -52.02 -10.54
CA SER A 52 57.87 -53.12 -10.46
C SER A 52 57.87 -53.92 -11.77
N PHE A 53 59.05 -54.04 -12.40
CA PHE A 53 59.30 -55.17 -13.29
C PHE A 53 59.98 -56.30 -12.49
N SER A 54 59.68 -57.54 -12.87
CA SER A 54 59.82 -58.70 -11.99
C SER A 54 61.22 -59.29 -11.89
N ASP A 55 61.47 -59.81 -10.70
CA ASP A 55 62.25 -61.02 -10.38
C ASP A 55 62.86 -61.81 -11.54
N PHE A 56 64.17 -62.08 -11.43
CA PHE A 56 64.74 -63.36 -11.86
C PHE A 56 65.72 -63.87 -10.80
N SER A 57 65.22 -64.72 -9.92
CA SER A 57 65.99 -65.37 -8.85
C SER A 57 66.62 -66.67 -9.36
N CYS A 58 67.90 -66.60 -9.77
CA CYS A 58 68.69 -67.80 -10.05
C CYS A 58 69.55 -68.20 -8.84
N SER A 59 69.17 -69.34 -8.26
CA SER A 59 69.86 -70.12 -7.23
C SER A 59 71.38 -70.22 -7.40
N SER A 60 72.12 -70.04 -6.31
CA SER A 60 73.55 -70.29 -6.21
C SER A 60 73.92 -71.77 -6.46
N PRO A 61 74.89 -72.06 -7.34
CA PRO A 61 75.63 -73.31 -7.33
C PRO A 61 76.88 -73.20 -6.46
N SER A 62 77.14 -74.28 -5.74
CA SER A 62 78.36 -74.60 -4.98
C SER A 62 79.68 -74.22 -5.66
N SER A 63 80.55 -73.55 -4.89
CA SER A 63 82.01 -73.74 -4.84
C SER A 63 82.69 -74.45 -6.02
N ILE A 64 83.32 -73.68 -6.90
CA ILE A 64 84.34 -74.17 -7.84
C ILE A 64 85.65 -73.44 -7.53
N ASN A 65 86.74 -74.19 -7.41
CA ASN A 65 88.05 -73.70 -7.02
C ASN A 65 89.00 -73.69 -8.22
N TYR A 66 89.43 -72.52 -8.68
CA TYR A 66 90.41 -72.36 -9.75
C TYR A 66 91.41 -71.22 -9.46
N ASP A 67 92.41 -71.51 -8.63
CA ASP A 67 93.68 -70.79 -8.67
C ASP A 67 94.39 -71.11 -9.99
N THR A 68 94.25 -70.25 -11.01
CA THR A 68 95.12 -70.24 -12.20
C THR A 68 95.55 -68.80 -12.54
N PRO A 69 96.80 -68.39 -12.23
CA PRO A 69 97.26 -67.01 -12.46
C PRO A 69 97.41 -66.65 -13.96
N ASP A 70 97.39 -67.65 -14.84
CA ASP A 70 97.52 -67.48 -16.28
C ASP A 70 96.29 -66.80 -16.92
N GLU A 71 95.08 -67.02 -16.38
CA GLU A 71 93.87 -66.34 -16.88
C GLU A 71 93.89 -64.84 -16.55
N ILE A 72 94.36 -64.47 -15.36
CA ILE A 72 94.46 -63.07 -14.92
C ILE A 72 95.51 -62.33 -15.76
N THR A 73 96.67 -62.94 -16.03
CA THR A 73 97.72 -62.32 -16.86
C THR A 73 97.32 -62.25 -18.34
N SER A 74 96.58 -63.23 -18.86
CA SER A 74 95.96 -63.19 -20.19
C SER A 74 94.95 -62.03 -20.31
N PHE A 75 94.05 -61.90 -19.33
CA PHE A 75 93.06 -60.81 -19.25
C PHE A 75 93.71 -59.42 -19.19
N LEU A 76 94.73 -59.24 -18.35
CA LEU A 76 95.49 -57.99 -18.27
C LEU A 76 96.16 -57.65 -19.60
N THR A 77 96.80 -58.63 -20.25
CA THR A 77 97.44 -58.44 -21.56
C THR A 77 96.43 -58.05 -22.65
N ALA A 78 95.24 -58.65 -22.64
CA ALA A 78 94.16 -58.34 -23.59
C ALA A 78 93.56 -56.94 -23.36
N ILE A 79 93.42 -56.48 -22.12
CA ILE A 79 92.97 -55.11 -21.81
C ILE A 79 94.03 -54.08 -22.18
N ASN A 80 95.29 -54.34 -21.82
CA ASN A 80 96.40 -53.43 -22.08
C ASN A 80 96.59 -53.19 -23.59
N THR A 81 96.49 -54.25 -24.41
CA THR A 81 96.53 -54.14 -25.87
C THR A 81 95.27 -53.51 -26.47
N LYS A 82 94.07 -53.82 -25.96
CA LYS A 82 92.81 -53.28 -26.52
C LYS A 82 92.60 -51.79 -26.25
N TYR A 83 93.04 -51.28 -25.10
CA TYR A 83 92.82 -49.88 -24.70
C TYR A 83 94.12 -49.04 -24.65
N ASN A 84 95.28 -49.63 -24.95
CA ASN A 84 96.59 -49.01 -24.92
C ASN A 84 96.92 -48.35 -23.56
N VAL A 85 96.86 -49.17 -22.51
CA VAL A 85 97.12 -48.79 -21.10
C VAL A 85 98.01 -49.85 -20.45
N GLU A 86 98.76 -49.49 -19.40
CA GLU A 86 99.62 -50.42 -18.65
C GLU A 86 99.00 -50.74 -17.28
N ALA A 87 98.03 -51.66 -17.24
CA ALA A 87 97.53 -52.22 -15.99
C ALA A 87 98.34 -53.47 -15.59
N TYR A 88 98.92 -53.45 -14.39
CA TYR A 88 99.76 -54.55 -13.87
C TYR A 88 99.00 -55.48 -12.93
N SER A 89 97.85 -55.04 -12.42
CA SER A 89 96.91 -55.79 -11.58
C SER A 89 95.46 -55.55 -12.00
N LEU A 90 94.56 -56.44 -11.57
CA LEU A 90 93.12 -56.29 -11.79
C LEU A 90 92.56 -55.00 -11.17
N ASN A 91 93.21 -54.47 -10.13
CA ASN A 91 92.82 -53.25 -9.44
C ASN A 91 93.20 -51.99 -10.24
N ASP A 92 94.27 -52.04 -11.03
CA ASP A 92 94.65 -50.96 -11.94
C ASP A 92 93.66 -50.88 -13.11
N VAL A 93 93.19 -52.03 -13.61
CA VAL A 93 92.11 -52.10 -14.61
C VAL A 93 90.86 -51.39 -14.11
N ILE A 94 90.47 -51.59 -12.85
CA ILE A 94 89.29 -50.93 -12.26
C ILE A 94 89.50 -49.41 -12.21
N GLN A 95 90.66 -48.92 -11.77
CA GLN A 95 90.97 -47.48 -11.78
C GLN A 95 90.98 -46.87 -13.20
N VAL A 96 91.48 -47.61 -14.18
CA VAL A 96 91.47 -47.20 -15.60
C VAL A 96 90.03 -47.14 -16.13
N ILE A 97 89.18 -48.11 -15.79
CA ILE A 97 87.75 -48.10 -16.13
C ILE A 97 87.04 -46.91 -15.48
N ASP A 98 87.27 -46.63 -14.19
CA ASP A 98 86.68 -45.46 -13.51
C ASP A 98 87.15 -44.13 -14.12
N LEU A 99 88.41 -44.02 -14.55
CA LEU A 99 88.91 -42.83 -15.25
C LEU A 99 88.28 -42.67 -16.64
N LEU A 100 88.08 -43.76 -17.38
CA LEU A 100 87.39 -43.76 -18.67
C LEU A 100 85.90 -43.39 -18.50
N LEU A 101 85.20 -43.99 -17.54
CA LEU A 101 83.81 -43.66 -17.20
C LEU A 101 83.66 -42.21 -16.72
N GLN A 102 84.61 -41.68 -15.95
CA GLN A 102 84.63 -40.25 -15.61
C GLN A 102 84.81 -39.35 -16.84
N LYS A 103 85.70 -39.73 -17.76
CA LYS A 103 85.95 -38.97 -19.00
C LYS A 103 84.72 -38.95 -19.90
N GLU A 104 84.09 -40.11 -20.06
CA GLU A 104 82.86 -40.32 -20.84
C GLU A 104 81.67 -39.55 -20.26
N ARG A 105 81.45 -39.64 -18.93
CA ARG A 105 80.44 -38.84 -18.22
C ARG A 105 80.68 -37.33 -18.36
N LYS A 106 81.95 -36.88 -18.35
CA LYS A 106 82.32 -35.46 -18.56
C LYS A 106 82.13 -34.99 -20.01
N SER A 107 82.25 -35.87 -21.01
CA SER A 107 81.87 -35.54 -22.39
C SER A 107 80.35 -35.54 -22.59
N ALA A 108 79.63 -36.55 -22.08
CA ALA A 108 78.18 -36.64 -22.20
C ALA A 108 77.47 -35.43 -21.55
N ALA A 109 77.89 -35.05 -20.34
CA ALA A 109 77.37 -33.85 -19.67
C ALA A 109 77.64 -32.56 -20.47
N LYS A 110 78.77 -32.45 -21.18
CA LYS A 110 79.07 -31.30 -22.05
C LYS A 110 78.27 -31.30 -23.36
N ALA A 111 77.88 -32.46 -23.88
CA ALA A 111 76.97 -32.56 -25.02
C ALA A 111 75.56 -32.07 -24.60
N GLN A 112 75.00 -32.67 -23.54
CA GLN A 112 73.67 -32.31 -23.02
C GLN A 112 73.55 -30.81 -22.66
N ILE A 113 74.57 -30.23 -22.01
CA ILE A 113 74.59 -28.78 -21.67
C ILE A 113 74.59 -27.87 -22.92
N ASN A 114 75.05 -28.35 -24.07
CA ASN A 114 75.00 -27.60 -25.33
C ASN A 114 73.70 -27.85 -26.12
N GLU A 115 73.08 -29.01 -26.03
CA GLU A 115 71.75 -29.30 -26.61
C GLU A 115 70.63 -28.53 -25.88
N ILE A 116 70.72 -28.42 -24.56
CA ILE A 116 69.72 -27.74 -23.72
C ILE A 116 69.71 -26.22 -23.98
N LYS A 117 70.81 -25.60 -24.44
CA LYS A 117 70.90 -24.14 -24.65
C LYS A 117 69.99 -23.57 -25.76
N PRO A 118 69.97 -24.07 -27.00
CA PRO A 118 69.05 -23.58 -28.02
C PRO A 118 67.58 -23.85 -27.66
N GLN A 119 67.27 -25.02 -27.08
CA GLN A 119 65.94 -25.31 -26.56
C GLN A 119 65.55 -24.33 -25.46
N SER A 120 66.44 -24.09 -24.49
CA SER A 120 66.25 -23.12 -23.41
C SER A 120 65.91 -21.74 -23.94
N ASN A 121 66.59 -21.21 -24.97
CA ASN A 121 66.26 -19.90 -25.56
C ASN A 121 64.89 -19.85 -26.26
N SER A 122 64.49 -20.93 -26.93
CA SER A 122 63.15 -21.04 -27.54
C SER A 122 62.06 -21.08 -26.47
N ILE A 123 62.26 -21.92 -25.45
CA ILE A 123 61.40 -22.03 -24.28
C ILE A 123 61.32 -20.68 -23.54
N ASP A 124 62.45 -19.98 -23.35
CA ASP A 124 62.52 -18.64 -22.74
C ASP A 124 61.74 -17.57 -23.53
N SER A 125 61.45 -17.80 -24.82
CA SER A 125 60.65 -16.91 -25.64
C SER A 125 59.15 -17.24 -25.54
N SER A 126 58.79 -18.52 -25.56
CA SER A 126 57.41 -18.99 -25.34
C SER A 126 56.93 -18.65 -23.93
N ILE A 127 57.73 -18.99 -22.92
CA ILE A 127 57.47 -18.66 -21.51
C ILE A 127 57.36 -17.14 -21.30
N LYS A 128 58.09 -16.30 -22.04
CA LYS A 128 57.90 -14.84 -21.94
C LYS A 128 56.58 -14.35 -22.54
N ILE A 129 56.08 -15.02 -23.59
CA ILE A 129 54.76 -14.73 -24.17
C ILE A 129 53.67 -15.19 -23.19
N GLU A 130 53.72 -16.45 -22.72
CA GLU A 130 52.78 -16.97 -21.71
C GLU A 130 52.81 -16.15 -20.42
N ILE A 131 53.98 -15.78 -19.89
CA ILE A 131 54.08 -14.88 -18.72
C ILE A 131 53.48 -13.50 -19.00
N SER A 132 53.56 -12.98 -20.23
CA SER A 132 52.93 -11.70 -20.58
C SER A 132 51.40 -11.80 -20.66
N GLU A 133 50.87 -12.92 -21.17
CA GLU A 133 49.45 -13.17 -21.28
C GLU A 133 48.83 -13.52 -19.92
N LEU A 134 49.46 -14.41 -19.14
CA LEU A 134 49.12 -14.70 -17.75
C LEU A 134 49.17 -13.43 -16.88
N LYS A 135 50.13 -12.52 -17.09
CA LYS A 135 50.13 -11.21 -16.40
C LYS A 135 48.94 -10.35 -16.80
N SER A 136 48.53 -10.34 -18.07
CA SER A 136 47.31 -9.65 -18.50
C SER A 136 46.05 -10.26 -17.87
N GLN A 137 45.96 -11.59 -17.83
CA GLN A 137 44.87 -12.31 -17.16
C GLN A 137 44.86 -12.04 -15.65
N ILE A 138 46.00 -12.06 -14.97
CA ILE A 138 46.14 -11.71 -13.53
C ILE A 138 45.67 -10.28 -13.28
N VAL A 139 46.05 -9.30 -14.11
CA VAL A 139 45.57 -7.91 -13.96
C VAL A 139 44.06 -7.81 -14.15
N ASN A 140 43.49 -8.53 -15.12
CA ASN A 140 42.04 -8.57 -15.34
C ASN A 140 41.30 -9.26 -14.16
N ILE A 141 41.85 -10.33 -13.61
CA ILE A 141 41.32 -11.03 -12.42
C ILE A 141 41.42 -10.14 -11.18
N GLN A 142 42.55 -9.44 -10.98
CA GLN A 142 42.72 -8.47 -9.90
C GLN A 142 41.72 -7.30 -10.01
N HIS A 143 41.47 -6.80 -11.23
CA HIS A 143 40.45 -5.77 -11.45
C HIS A 143 39.04 -6.28 -11.15
N SER A 144 38.70 -7.50 -11.61
CA SER A 144 37.44 -8.17 -11.30
C SER A 144 37.26 -8.39 -9.79
N ASN A 145 38.28 -8.89 -9.10
CA ASN A 145 38.27 -9.08 -7.64
C ASN A 145 38.16 -7.75 -6.88
N THR A 146 38.73 -6.66 -7.42
CA THR A 146 38.57 -5.30 -6.85
C THR A 146 37.11 -4.83 -6.98
N ILE A 147 36.48 -5.06 -8.14
CA ILE A 147 35.05 -4.77 -8.36
C ILE A 147 34.19 -5.61 -7.41
N LEU A 148 34.43 -6.93 -7.34
CA LEU A 148 33.70 -7.84 -6.45
C LEU A 148 33.84 -7.42 -4.98
N THR A 149 35.06 -7.13 -4.50
CA THR A 149 35.31 -6.62 -3.15
C THR A 149 34.52 -5.33 -2.88
N ASN A 150 34.52 -4.38 -3.81
CA ASN A 150 33.75 -3.14 -3.67
C ASN A 150 32.23 -3.40 -3.64
N THR A 151 31.71 -4.33 -4.45
CA THR A 151 30.29 -4.72 -4.37
C THR A 151 29.95 -5.45 -3.07
N ASN A 152 30.85 -6.29 -2.56
CA ASN A 152 30.63 -7.04 -1.32
C ASN A 152 30.68 -6.12 -0.09
N ASN A 153 31.58 -5.13 -0.07
CA ASN A 153 31.56 -4.04 0.92
C ASN A 153 30.24 -3.25 0.85
N THR A 154 29.79 -2.88 -0.35
CA THR A 154 28.51 -2.18 -0.56
C THR A 154 27.30 -3.02 -0.10
N LEU A 155 27.36 -4.34 -0.21
CA LEU A 155 26.35 -5.26 0.32
C LEU A 155 26.45 -5.41 1.85
N SER A 156 27.65 -5.49 2.41
CA SER A 156 27.89 -5.51 3.86
C SER A 156 27.34 -4.26 4.55
N ASP A 157 27.56 -3.07 3.98
CA ASP A 157 27.04 -1.82 4.54
C ASP A 157 25.52 -1.70 4.39
N LYS A 158 24.93 -2.26 3.32
CA LYS A 158 23.47 -2.40 3.21
C LYS A 158 22.91 -3.38 4.23
N ILE A 159 23.60 -4.48 4.54
CA ILE A 159 23.18 -5.44 5.58
C ILE A 159 23.19 -4.74 6.95
N LYS A 160 24.28 -4.03 7.31
CA LYS A 160 24.35 -3.23 8.55
C LYS A 160 23.23 -2.19 8.63
N SER A 161 22.92 -1.51 7.52
CA SER A 161 21.80 -0.55 7.45
C SER A 161 20.44 -1.21 7.66
N LEU A 162 20.22 -2.41 7.11
CA LEU A 162 18.98 -3.17 7.33
C LEU A 162 18.91 -3.76 8.75
N GLU A 163 20.05 -4.06 9.38
CA GLU A 163 20.11 -4.49 10.78
C GLU A 163 19.77 -3.31 11.73
N THR A 164 20.25 -2.10 11.47
CA THR A 164 19.86 -0.91 12.26
C THR A 164 18.40 -0.52 12.02
N GLU A 165 17.88 -0.64 10.80
CA GLU A 165 16.46 -0.44 10.49
C GLU A 165 15.57 -1.48 11.20
N ASN A 166 15.91 -2.78 11.13
CA ASN A 166 15.20 -3.84 11.85
C ASN A 166 15.22 -3.62 13.37
N LYS A 167 16.34 -3.14 13.93
CA LYS A 167 16.42 -2.80 15.35
C LYS A 167 15.49 -1.63 15.70
N SER A 168 15.50 -0.55 14.91
CA SER A 168 14.60 0.59 15.10
C SER A 168 13.12 0.18 15.01
N ILE A 169 12.77 -0.71 14.08
CA ILE A 169 11.42 -1.30 13.97
C ILE A 169 11.08 -2.14 15.21
N HIS A 170 12.04 -2.92 15.74
CA HIS A 170 11.82 -3.72 16.95
C HIS A 170 11.60 -2.83 18.19
N ASP A 171 12.43 -1.80 18.37
CA ASP A 171 12.31 -0.82 19.46
C ASP A 171 10.96 -0.06 19.36
N ALA A 172 10.50 0.27 18.14
CA ALA A 172 9.18 0.86 17.89
C ALA A 172 8.02 -0.12 18.20
N ILE A 173 8.17 -1.41 17.92
CA ILE A 173 7.17 -2.44 18.28
C ILE A 173 7.09 -2.60 19.81
N LEU A 174 8.22 -2.59 20.52
CA LEU A 174 8.24 -2.64 21.99
C LEU A 174 7.57 -1.39 22.60
N SER A 175 7.80 -0.21 22.01
CA SER A 175 7.10 1.03 22.39
C SER A 175 5.58 0.92 22.17
N GLN A 176 5.13 0.37 21.04
CA GLN A 176 3.71 0.14 20.78
C GLN A 176 3.10 -0.91 21.72
N GLN A 177 3.83 -1.96 22.10
CA GLN A 177 3.37 -2.94 23.09
C GLN A 177 3.14 -2.29 24.45
N SER A 178 4.10 -1.47 24.93
CA SER A 178 3.95 -0.71 26.17
C SER A 178 2.72 0.22 26.16
N LEU A 179 2.49 0.93 25.05
CA LEU A 179 1.30 1.78 24.87
C LEU A 179 -0.01 0.97 24.86
N ILE A 180 -0.01 -0.23 24.27
CA ILE A 180 -1.18 -1.13 24.26
C ILE A 180 -1.46 -1.67 25.67
N GLU A 181 -0.43 -1.97 26.46
CA GLU A 181 -0.57 -2.36 27.87
C GLU A 181 -1.13 -1.21 28.71
N GLU A 182 -0.62 0.03 28.55
CA GLU A 182 -1.16 1.21 29.26
C GLU A 182 -2.65 1.44 28.92
N GLN A 183 -3.01 1.37 27.63
CA GLN A 183 -4.40 1.47 27.18
C GLN A 183 -5.26 0.33 27.74
N SER A 184 -4.73 -0.89 27.81
CA SER A 184 -5.41 -2.05 28.42
C SER A 184 -5.72 -1.81 29.91
N THR A 185 -4.74 -1.35 30.70
CA THR A 185 -5.01 -1.01 32.12
C THR A 185 -6.01 0.14 32.27
N THR A 186 -6.03 1.07 31.32
CA THR A 186 -6.98 2.21 31.31
C THR A 186 -8.40 1.74 30.97
N ILE A 187 -8.55 0.83 30.01
CA ILE A 187 -9.83 0.17 29.69
C ILE A 187 -10.31 -0.66 30.89
N GLN A 188 -9.42 -1.35 31.60
CA GLN A 188 -9.75 -2.08 32.83
C GLN A 188 -10.29 -1.14 33.92
N LYS A 189 -9.58 -0.03 34.21
CA LYS A 189 -10.04 1.01 35.15
C LYS A 189 -11.41 1.58 34.78
N LEU A 190 -11.65 1.85 33.49
CA LEU A 190 -12.95 2.32 32.98
C LEU A 190 -14.06 1.25 33.12
N SER A 191 -13.72 -0.04 32.95
CA SER A 191 -14.63 -1.16 33.19
C SER A 191 -15.02 -1.27 34.67
N GLU A 192 -14.07 -1.12 35.58
CA GLU A 192 -14.31 -1.08 37.03
C GLU A 192 -15.19 0.13 37.43
N GLN A 193 -14.91 1.33 36.89
CA GLN A 193 -15.76 2.51 37.07
C GLN A 193 -17.19 2.28 36.56
N ARG A 194 -17.36 1.71 35.36
CA ARG A 194 -18.67 1.33 34.82
C ARG A 194 -19.40 0.34 35.73
N ASN A 195 -18.72 -0.68 36.23
CA ASN A 195 -19.29 -1.66 37.14
C ASN A 195 -19.71 -1.03 38.48
N ASN A 196 -18.98 -0.03 38.97
CA ASN A 196 -19.36 0.72 40.16
C ASN A 196 -20.54 1.68 39.90
N LEU A 197 -20.63 2.31 38.72
CA LEU A 197 -21.81 3.07 38.31
C LEU A 197 -23.06 2.18 38.22
N ILE A 198 -22.93 0.98 37.68
CA ILE A 198 -24.02 -0.02 37.63
C ILE A 198 -24.49 -0.40 39.04
N LYS A 199 -23.58 -0.58 40.01
CA LYS A 199 -23.94 -0.81 41.43
C LYS A 199 -24.69 0.39 42.05
N ILE A 200 -24.31 1.63 41.69
CA ILE A 200 -25.01 2.84 42.15
C ILE A 200 -26.42 2.90 41.56
N LEU A 201 -26.58 2.65 40.26
CA LEU A 201 -27.88 2.62 39.60
C LEU A 201 -28.81 1.56 40.21
N HIS A 202 -28.32 0.34 40.50
CA HIS A 202 -29.13 -0.66 41.19
C HIS A 202 -29.58 -0.18 42.59
N LYS A 203 -28.69 0.43 43.38
CA LYS A 203 -29.07 1.03 44.68
C LYS A 203 -30.09 2.15 44.55
N GLN A 204 -30.06 2.93 43.46
CA GLN A 204 -31.07 3.95 43.19
C GLN A 204 -32.42 3.32 42.82
N THR A 205 -32.42 2.28 41.98
CA THR A 205 -33.64 1.51 41.66
C THR A 205 -34.24 0.86 42.91
N ASP A 206 -33.42 0.25 43.78
CA ASP A 206 -33.87 -0.33 45.06
C ASP A 206 -34.50 0.73 45.98
N LEU A 207 -33.98 1.96 45.98
CA LEU A 207 -34.51 3.08 46.77
C LEU A 207 -35.82 3.61 46.20
N ILE A 208 -35.93 3.73 44.87
CA ILE A 208 -37.16 4.11 44.17
C ILE A 208 -38.25 3.07 44.44
N GLN A 209 -37.95 1.78 44.28
CA GLN A 209 -38.91 0.70 44.53
C GLN A 209 -39.36 0.65 46.01
N LYS A 210 -38.47 0.97 46.97
CA LYS A 210 -38.83 1.12 48.39
C LYS A 210 -39.68 2.37 48.67
N PHE A 211 -39.50 3.43 47.90
CA PHE A 211 -40.30 4.65 48.00
C PHE A 211 -41.70 4.48 47.39
N GLU A 212 -41.80 3.79 46.24
CA GLU A 212 -43.07 3.41 45.61
C GLU A 212 -43.86 2.38 46.46
N ALA A 213 -43.16 1.55 47.24
CA ALA A 213 -43.77 0.59 48.17
C ALA A 213 -44.26 1.22 49.49
N LEU A 214 -44.02 2.52 49.76
CA LEU A 214 -44.59 3.20 50.93
C LEU A 214 -46.07 3.52 50.67
N PRO A 215 -47.03 3.00 51.47
CA PRO A 215 -48.44 3.28 51.27
C PRO A 215 -48.74 4.77 51.51
N SER A 216 -49.61 5.35 50.67
CA SER A 216 -49.91 6.79 50.62
C SER A 216 -50.82 7.27 51.76
N VAL A 217 -50.29 7.27 52.98
CA VAL A 217 -51.01 7.67 54.21
C VAL A 217 -51.11 9.20 54.33
N THR A 218 -51.99 9.83 53.52
CA THR A 218 -52.42 11.22 53.79
C THR A 218 -53.85 11.50 53.31
N LYS A 219 -54.84 11.06 54.09
CA LYS A 219 -56.22 11.60 54.06
C LYS A 219 -56.54 12.29 55.39
N VAL A 220 -55.94 13.46 55.61
CA VAL A 220 -56.27 14.33 56.74
C VAL A 220 -57.66 14.92 56.51
N ARG A 221 -58.65 14.42 57.25
CA ARG A 221 -60.05 14.86 57.20
C ARG A 221 -60.27 15.97 58.24
N VAL A 222 -60.34 17.21 57.78
CA VAL A 222 -60.68 18.36 58.65
C VAL A 222 -62.18 18.34 59.00
N GLN A 223 -62.51 18.56 60.27
CA GLN A 223 -63.86 18.90 60.75
C GLN A 223 -63.78 20.05 61.78
N PRO A 224 -64.72 21.01 61.78
CA PRO A 224 -64.74 22.11 62.74
C PRO A 224 -65.90 22.04 63.76
N GLN A 225 -65.60 22.20 65.06
CA GLN A 225 -66.44 22.71 66.16
C GLN A 225 -65.50 22.85 67.40
N VAL A 226 -65.36 23.95 68.17
CA VAL A 226 -66.27 24.87 68.90
C VAL A 226 -66.33 24.54 70.41
N ARG A 227 -66.17 25.56 71.27
CA ARG A 227 -66.31 25.60 72.77
C ARG A 227 -65.23 24.89 73.62
N GLU A 228 -64.90 25.31 74.86
CA GLU A 228 -65.03 26.60 75.61
C GLU A 228 -64.05 26.61 76.85
N SER A 229 -64.00 27.72 77.62
CA SER A 229 -63.42 27.90 79.00
C SER A 229 -61.91 27.68 79.32
N ASN A 230 -61.14 28.79 79.39
CA ASN A 230 -60.45 29.44 80.56
C ASN A 230 -60.00 28.64 81.83
N PRO A 231 -59.09 29.17 82.71
CA PRO A 231 -58.20 30.37 82.60
C PRO A 231 -56.76 30.32 83.24
N GLN A 232 -55.85 31.19 82.75
CA GLN A 232 -54.73 31.88 83.48
C GLN A 232 -53.53 31.08 84.10
N PRO A 233 -52.39 31.73 84.49
CA PRO A 233 -51.90 33.11 84.20
C PRO A 233 -50.41 33.26 83.73
N LYS A 234 -50.15 34.33 82.96
CA LYS A 234 -48.92 35.20 82.92
C LYS A 234 -47.51 34.60 83.08
N GLN A 235 -46.64 34.77 82.06
CA GLN A 235 -45.50 35.72 82.12
C GLN A 235 -44.77 35.92 80.75
N ASN A 236 -44.38 37.17 80.51
CA ASN A 236 -43.37 37.78 79.60
C ASN A 236 -42.92 37.09 78.28
N SER A 237 -42.98 37.85 77.20
CA SER A 237 -42.60 37.48 75.82
C SER A 237 -41.16 37.87 75.42
N PRO A 238 -40.39 36.98 74.78
CA PRO A 238 -39.18 37.32 74.03
C PRO A 238 -39.46 37.32 72.51
N SER A 239 -39.98 38.42 71.96
CA SER A 239 -40.34 38.54 70.53
C SER A 239 -39.17 38.90 69.62
N ASP A 240 -38.13 39.56 70.16
CA ASP A 240 -37.22 40.35 69.33
C ASP A 240 -35.97 39.58 68.88
N THR A 241 -35.62 38.50 69.57
CA THR A 241 -34.46 37.62 69.26
C THR A 241 -34.47 37.08 67.82
N SER A 242 -35.64 36.96 67.18
CA SER A 242 -35.72 36.55 65.77
C SER A 242 -35.13 37.59 64.82
N ASN A 243 -35.25 38.90 65.13
CA ASN A 243 -34.76 39.96 64.26
C ASN A 243 -33.24 40.08 64.35
N ASP A 244 -32.67 39.97 65.55
CA ASP A 244 -31.22 40.04 65.78
C ASP A 244 -30.48 38.91 65.04
N ILE A 245 -31.05 37.69 65.02
CA ILE A 245 -30.52 36.57 64.24
C ILE A 245 -30.51 36.89 62.74
N ILE A 246 -31.58 37.51 62.21
CA ILE A 246 -31.65 37.88 60.79
C ILE A 246 -30.60 38.96 60.46
N TYR A 247 -30.43 39.98 61.31
CA TYR A 247 -29.38 41.00 61.11
C TYR A 247 -27.97 40.41 61.18
N SER A 248 -27.70 39.51 62.13
CA SER A 248 -26.42 38.79 62.26
C SER A 248 -26.09 37.96 61.01
N ASN A 249 -27.09 37.23 60.49
CA ASN A 249 -26.96 36.48 59.24
C ASN A 249 -26.69 37.40 58.04
N LEU A 250 -27.40 38.52 57.94
CA LEU A 250 -27.26 39.49 56.85
C LEU A 250 -25.85 40.14 56.86
N ILE A 251 -25.34 40.54 58.03
CA ILE A 251 -23.95 41.02 58.19
C ILE A 251 -22.94 39.95 57.77
N SER A 252 -23.15 38.70 58.17
CA SER A 252 -22.28 37.57 57.84
C SER A 252 -22.25 37.30 56.33
N ILE A 253 -23.41 37.34 55.66
CA ILE A 253 -23.52 37.22 54.20
C ILE A 253 -22.75 38.35 53.51
N VAL A 254 -22.98 39.62 53.87
CA VAL A 254 -22.29 40.77 53.23
C VAL A 254 -20.78 40.74 53.47
N LYS A 255 -20.32 40.21 54.61
CA LYS A 255 -18.89 39.96 54.83
C LYS A 255 -18.35 38.90 53.86
N MET A 256 -19.01 37.74 53.74
CA MET A 256 -18.60 36.69 52.80
C MET A 256 -18.55 37.18 51.34
N ILE A 257 -19.48 38.05 50.93
CA ILE A 257 -19.48 38.72 49.61
C ILE A 257 -18.28 39.65 49.45
N SER A 258 -17.91 40.38 50.51
CA SER A 258 -16.75 41.28 50.51
C SER A 258 -15.43 40.51 50.40
N ASP A 259 -15.31 39.41 51.15
CA ASP A 259 -14.11 38.55 51.17
C ASP A 259 -13.90 37.78 49.84
N SER A 260 -14.97 37.56 49.07
CA SER A 260 -14.94 36.79 47.80
C SER A 260 -14.71 37.64 46.54
N LYS A 261 -14.38 38.93 46.68
CA LYS A 261 -13.93 39.83 45.58
C LYS A 261 -14.93 40.02 44.42
N PHE A 262 -16.24 40.04 44.70
CA PHE A 262 -17.23 40.47 43.70
C PHE A 262 -17.01 41.94 43.32
N ASN A 263 -17.09 42.27 42.02
CA ASN A 263 -16.75 43.61 41.52
C ASN A 263 -17.67 44.74 42.04
N ASN A 264 -18.88 44.42 42.51
CA ASN A 264 -19.92 45.39 42.87
C ASN A 264 -20.30 45.33 44.36
N ILE A 265 -19.34 45.12 45.27
CA ILE A 265 -19.56 45.06 46.74
C ILE A 265 -20.43 46.23 47.26
N ASN A 266 -20.26 47.43 46.69
CA ASN A 266 -21.01 48.63 47.06
C ASN A 266 -22.54 48.48 46.90
N GLU A 267 -23.02 47.71 45.92
CA GLU A 267 -24.46 47.47 45.74
C GLU A 267 -25.04 46.61 46.88
N PHE A 268 -24.30 45.59 47.33
CA PHE A 268 -24.72 44.73 48.43
C PHE A 268 -24.72 45.48 49.78
N GLN A 269 -23.77 46.39 49.97
CA GLN A 269 -23.75 47.29 51.13
C GLN A 269 -24.93 48.28 51.09
N ALA A 270 -25.25 48.86 49.94
CA ALA A 270 -26.43 49.71 49.79
C ALA A 270 -27.76 48.97 50.10
N ILE A 271 -27.89 47.70 49.69
CA ILE A 271 -29.08 46.87 50.02
C ILE A 271 -29.13 46.53 51.53
N ARG A 272 -27.97 46.29 52.18
CA ARG A 272 -27.89 46.10 53.65
C ARG A 272 -28.36 47.35 54.40
N ASP A 273 -27.84 48.51 54.00
CA ASP A 273 -27.94 49.75 54.77
C ASP A 273 -29.25 50.53 54.50
N ASN A 274 -30.04 50.15 53.48
CA ASN A 274 -31.36 50.72 53.24
C ASN A 274 -32.35 50.36 54.36
N ALA A 275 -32.57 51.31 55.27
CA ALA A 275 -33.44 51.18 56.43
C ALA A 275 -34.93 50.87 56.10
N GLU A 276 -35.41 51.27 54.92
CA GLU A 276 -36.83 51.20 54.54
C GLU A 276 -37.32 49.78 54.23
N ILE A 277 -36.40 48.89 53.85
CA ILE A 277 -36.67 47.50 53.45
C ILE A 277 -36.59 46.59 54.69
N LYS A 278 -37.44 45.56 54.84
CA LYS A 278 -37.36 44.66 56.00
C LYS A 278 -36.13 43.73 55.92
N PRO A 279 -35.58 43.24 57.06
CA PRO A 279 -34.34 42.43 57.05
C PRO A 279 -34.40 41.16 56.16
N ASN A 280 -35.54 40.47 56.15
CA ASN A 280 -35.78 39.32 55.27
C ASN A 280 -35.82 39.72 53.79
N GLU A 281 -36.42 40.86 53.47
CA GLU A 281 -36.51 41.41 52.11
C GLU A 281 -35.12 41.86 51.62
N ARG A 282 -34.30 42.51 52.47
CA ARG A 282 -32.88 42.83 52.18
C ARG A 282 -32.06 41.58 51.89
N THR A 283 -32.21 40.54 52.71
CA THR A 283 -31.53 39.25 52.53
C THR A 283 -31.90 38.60 51.21
N MET A 284 -33.20 38.59 50.86
CA MET A 284 -33.68 38.08 49.57
C MET A 284 -33.16 38.89 48.38
N LEU A 285 -33.06 40.22 48.49
CA LEU A 285 -32.49 41.08 47.45
C LEU A 285 -30.99 40.85 47.26
N ILE A 286 -30.23 40.67 48.35
CA ILE A 286 -28.80 40.31 48.31
C ILE A 286 -28.62 38.95 47.64
N VAL A 287 -29.40 37.93 48.05
CA VAL A 287 -29.33 36.58 47.45
C VAL A 287 -29.72 36.61 45.97
N LYS A 288 -30.77 37.33 45.59
CA LYS A 288 -31.14 37.49 44.17
C LYS A 288 -30.01 38.14 43.37
N LYS A 289 -29.45 39.26 43.86
CA LYS A 289 -28.37 39.99 43.17
C LYS A 289 -27.09 39.15 43.05
N LEU A 290 -26.80 38.27 44.00
CA LEU A 290 -25.74 37.27 43.89
C LEU A 290 -26.01 36.23 42.80
N ILE A 291 -27.24 35.71 42.70
CA ILE A 291 -27.64 34.77 41.65
C ILE A 291 -27.52 35.44 40.28
N ASP A 292 -28.00 36.68 40.14
CA ASP A 292 -27.88 37.47 38.91
C ASP A 292 -26.40 37.65 38.48
N GLN A 293 -25.50 38.00 39.41
CA GLN A 293 -24.07 38.15 39.13
C GLN A 293 -23.37 36.82 38.83
N TYR A 294 -23.71 35.74 39.54
CA TYR A 294 -23.17 34.41 39.28
C TYR A 294 -23.59 33.91 37.89
N SER A 295 -24.84 34.11 37.50
CA SER A 295 -25.33 33.80 36.14
C SER A 295 -24.56 34.56 35.06
N GLN A 296 -24.33 35.87 35.24
CA GLN A 296 -23.49 36.67 34.32
C GLN A 296 -22.04 36.16 34.26
N GLN A 297 -21.45 35.77 35.40
CA GLN A 297 -20.10 35.21 35.45
C GLN A 297 -20.01 33.85 34.73
N VAL A 298 -21.05 33.01 34.84
CA VAL A 298 -21.17 31.75 34.09
C VAL A 298 -21.31 32.00 32.59
N GLU A 299 -22.10 32.99 32.15
CA GLU A 299 -22.17 33.37 30.73
C GLU A 299 -20.84 33.88 30.19
N VAL A 300 -20.13 34.75 30.93
CA VAL A 300 -18.79 35.22 30.56
C VAL A 300 -17.81 34.05 30.47
N ASN A 301 -17.84 33.10 31.43
CA ASN A 301 -16.98 31.93 31.39
C ASN A 301 -17.29 31.01 30.19
N ASN A 302 -18.57 30.78 29.88
CA ASN A 302 -18.99 30.01 28.71
C ASN A 302 -18.56 30.68 27.39
N ASN A 303 -18.66 32.02 27.31
CA ASN A 303 -18.18 32.79 26.16
C ASN A 303 -16.65 32.74 26.02
N ASN A 304 -15.91 32.81 27.14
CA ASN A 304 -14.45 32.63 27.15
C ASN A 304 -14.07 31.21 26.70
N GLN A 305 -14.75 30.17 27.21
CA GLN A 305 -14.53 28.78 26.80
C GLN A 305 -14.84 28.55 25.32
N SER A 306 -15.90 29.17 24.79
CA SER A 306 -16.20 29.18 23.34
C SER A 306 -15.11 29.88 22.53
N THR A 307 -14.50 30.94 23.06
CA THR A 307 -13.42 31.70 22.40
C THR A 307 -12.10 30.92 22.42
N ILE A 308 -11.76 30.28 23.54
CA ILE A 308 -10.62 29.36 23.65
C ILE A 308 -10.79 28.17 22.68
N ALA A 309 -11.99 27.60 22.58
CA ALA A 309 -12.27 26.53 21.62
C ALA A 309 -12.10 26.98 20.15
N LYS A 310 -12.49 28.22 19.80
CA LYS A 310 -12.26 28.79 18.47
C LYS A 310 -10.77 28.99 18.19
N LEU A 311 -10.02 29.59 19.12
CA LEU A 311 -8.58 29.80 18.99
C LEU A 311 -7.80 28.49 18.89
N ASN A 312 -8.18 27.45 19.65
CA ASN A 312 -7.58 26.13 19.55
C ASN A 312 -7.87 25.45 18.19
N ASN A 313 -9.10 25.58 17.67
CA ASN A 313 -9.44 25.07 16.34
C ASN A 313 -8.70 25.84 15.23
N GLU A 314 -8.53 27.15 15.37
CA GLU A 314 -7.79 27.99 14.43
C GLU A 314 -6.29 27.68 14.45
N LYS A 315 -5.71 27.48 15.64
CA LYS A 315 -4.33 26.98 15.83
C LYS A 315 -4.12 25.61 15.18
N LEU A 316 -5.05 24.67 15.38
CA LEU A 316 -4.96 23.33 14.81
C LEU A 316 -5.03 23.36 13.28
N HIS A 317 -5.96 24.13 12.70
CA HIS A 317 -6.04 24.36 11.26
C HIS A 317 -4.84 25.11 10.67
N LEU A 318 -4.18 25.99 11.43
CA LEU A 318 -2.90 26.60 11.04
C LEU A 318 -1.75 25.58 11.07
N HIS A 319 -1.67 24.75 12.10
CA HIS A 319 -0.70 23.66 12.21
C HIS A 319 -0.84 22.67 11.04
N ASP A 320 -2.06 22.23 10.74
CA ASP A 320 -2.33 21.29 9.64
C ASP A 320 -1.91 21.87 8.29
N LYS A 321 -2.09 23.19 8.08
CA LYS A 321 -1.59 23.89 6.88
C LYS A 321 -0.08 24.02 6.82
N CYS A 322 0.60 24.22 7.96
CA CYS A 322 2.06 24.16 8.00
C CYS A 322 2.55 22.75 7.63
N MET A 323 1.90 21.70 8.11
CA MET A 323 2.22 20.31 7.74
C MET A 323 1.93 20.00 6.27
N GLU A 324 0.84 20.51 5.69
CA GLU A 324 0.54 20.42 4.26
C GLU A 324 1.64 21.10 3.42
N VAL A 325 2.05 22.32 3.79
CA VAL A 325 3.13 23.05 3.11
C VAL A 325 4.48 22.34 3.23
N LEU A 326 4.83 21.80 4.41
CA LEU A 326 6.06 21.02 4.60
C LEU A 326 6.05 19.73 3.77
N SER A 327 4.92 19.01 3.71
CA SER A 327 4.76 17.83 2.87
C SER A 327 4.94 18.16 1.38
N LEU A 328 4.41 19.31 0.91
CA LEU A 328 4.61 19.79 -0.45
C LEU A 328 6.08 20.17 -0.75
N PHE A 329 6.83 20.70 0.21
CA PHE A 329 8.28 20.90 0.06
C PHE A 329 9.04 19.57 0.00
N GLU A 330 8.64 18.57 0.77
CA GLU A 330 9.27 17.24 0.74
C GLU A 330 9.00 16.51 -0.59
N GLU A 331 7.76 16.57 -1.10
CA GLU A 331 7.43 16.03 -2.44
C GLU A 331 8.23 16.73 -3.55
N GLN A 332 8.43 18.05 -3.46
CA GLN A 332 9.26 18.80 -4.41
C GLN A 332 10.75 18.43 -4.32
N LEU A 333 11.29 18.23 -3.11
CA LEU A 333 12.67 17.74 -2.92
C LEU A 333 12.85 16.33 -3.50
N ARG A 334 11.92 15.41 -3.22
CA ARG A 334 11.90 14.07 -3.82
C ARG A 334 11.77 14.14 -5.34
N PHE A 335 10.98 15.07 -5.89
CA PHE A 335 10.90 15.29 -7.34
C PHE A 335 12.22 15.77 -7.93
N LEU A 336 12.91 16.74 -7.30
CA LEU A 336 14.22 17.23 -7.77
C LEU A 336 15.31 16.14 -7.71
N GLN A 337 15.31 15.31 -6.67
CA GLN A 337 16.17 14.13 -6.59
C GLN A 337 15.87 13.13 -7.73
N ASN A 338 14.60 12.76 -7.93
CA ASN A 338 14.18 11.87 -9.01
C ASN A 338 14.51 12.44 -10.40
N LEU A 339 14.35 13.75 -10.60
CA LEU A 339 14.75 14.46 -11.81
C LEU A 339 16.27 14.37 -12.04
N SER A 340 17.10 14.45 -11.00
CA SER A 340 18.55 14.31 -11.13
C SER A 340 18.99 12.90 -11.59
N HIS A 341 18.22 11.86 -11.23
CA HIS A 341 18.53 10.46 -11.53
C HIS A 341 17.88 9.92 -12.81
N SER A 342 16.68 10.40 -13.17
CA SER A 342 15.94 9.92 -14.35
C SER A 342 16.24 10.77 -15.59
N ASN A 343 16.94 10.17 -16.56
CA ASN A 343 17.15 10.76 -17.88
C ASN A 343 15.81 11.02 -18.61
N ASP A 344 14.77 10.23 -18.38
CA ASP A 344 13.45 10.41 -19.00
C ASP A 344 12.72 11.63 -18.42
N LEU A 345 12.80 11.87 -17.11
CA LEU A 345 12.30 13.10 -16.50
C LEU A 345 13.08 14.32 -16.98
N GLN A 346 14.42 14.23 -17.12
CA GLN A 346 15.22 15.31 -17.72
C GLN A 346 14.80 15.58 -19.16
N ALA A 347 14.58 14.53 -19.95
CA ALA A 347 14.14 14.66 -21.33
C ALA A 347 12.73 15.25 -21.48
N ALA A 348 11.84 15.02 -20.51
CA ALA A 348 10.50 15.61 -20.47
C ALA A 348 10.48 17.06 -19.96
N VAL A 349 11.25 17.37 -18.90
CA VAL A 349 11.28 18.69 -18.25
C VAL A 349 12.16 19.70 -19.01
N PHE A 350 13.25 19.25 -19.62
CA PHE A 350 14.18 20.09 -20.39
C PHE A 350 14.08 19.83 -21.90
N TYR A 351 12.88 19.55 -22.41
CA TYR A 351 12.64 19.42 -23.84
C TYR A 351 12.65 20.80 -24.52
N ASN A 352 13.56 21.01 -25.48
CA ASN A 352 13.62 22.26 -26.24
C ASN A 352 12.95 22.11 -27.61
N GLU A 353 11.72 22.60 -27.75
CA GLU A 353 10.97 22.58 -29.02
C GLU A 353 11.73 23.20 -30.20
N LYS A 354 12.63 24.18 -29.95
CA LYS A 354 13.36 24.88 -31.02
C LYS A 354 14.53 24.07 -31.61
N THR A 355 15.06 23.11 -30.87
CA THR A 355 16.14 22.22 -31.32
C THR A 355 15.67 20.79 -31.54
N GLY A 356 14.47 20.44 -31.07
CA GLY A 356 13.95 19.07 -31.09
C GLY A 356 14.66 18.12 -30.13
N THR A 357 15.61 18.64 -29.33
CA THR A 357 16.47 17.86 -28.44
C THR A 357 16.14 18.09 -26.97
N SER A 358 16.19 17.02 -26.20
CA SER A 358 16.21 17.03 -24.74
C SER A 358 17.59 17.48 -24.24
N PHE A 359 17.59 18.42 -23.29
CA PHE A 359 18.81 18.78 -22.55
C PHE A 359 18.96 17.87 -21.33
N TYR A 360 20.10 17.20 -21.20
CA TYR A 360 20.43 16.36 -20.05
C TYR A 360 21.37 17.12 -19.11
N LEU A 361 21.20 16.93 -17.81
CA LEU A 361 22.14 17.44 -16.82
C LEU A 361 23.49 16.74 -17.03
N THR A 362 24.59 17.50 -17.04
CA THR A 362 25.93 16.92 -16.93
C THR A 362 26.07 16.24 -15.57
N ASP A 363 26.90 15.20 -15.45
CA ASP A 363 26.98 14.45 -14.19
C ASP A 363 27.52 15.30 -13.02
N CYS A 364 28.35 16.32 -13.31
CA CYS A 364 28.71 17.36 -12.35
C CYS A 364 27.49 18.15 -11.84
N ASN A 365 26.59 18.58 -12.74
CA ASN A 365 25.34 19.26 -12.38
C ASN A 365 24.36 18.33 -11.64
N LYS A 366 24.31 17.03 -11.99
CA LYS A 366 23.53 16.04 -11.22
C LYS A 366 24.04 15.92 -9.79
N VAL A 367 25.35 15.74 -9.60
CA VAL A 367 25.98 15.63 -8.27
C VAL A 367 25.77 16.89 -7.43
N GLU A 368 25.93 18.09 -8.01
CA GLU A 368 25.67 19.35 -7.30
C GLU A 368 24.17 19.55 -6.98
N LEU A 369 23.24 19.13 -7.86
CA LEU A 369 21.81 19.15 -7.59
C LEU A 369 21.45 18.18 -6.44
N ILE A 370 21.96 16.94 -6.47
CA ILE A 370 21.79 15.95 -5.40
C ILE A 370 22.34 16.50 -4.07
N ARG A 371 23.55 17.06 -4.08
CA ARG A 371 24.19 17.70 -2.92
C ARG A 371 23.35 18.84 -2.36
N ARG A 372 22.76 19.69 -3.22
CA ARG A 372 21.86 20.78 -2.77
C ARG A 372 20.53 20.26 -2.23
N CYS A 373 19.94 19.24 -2.83
CA CYS A 373 18.74 18.59 -2.30
C CYS A 373 19.00 17.92 -0.94
N ALA A 374 20.14 17.26 -0.76
CA ALA A 374 20.55 16.67 0.51
C ALA A 374 20.82 17.75 1.57
N ASN A 375 21.54 18.82 1.22
CA ASN A 375 21.78 19.95 2.12
C ASN A 375 20.48 20.67 2.51
N LEU A 376 19.52 20.83 1.59
CA LEU A 376 18.23 21.46 1.88
C LEU A 376 17.30 20.54 2.70
N GLY A 377 17.32 19.23 2.43
CA GLY A 377 16.64 18.23 3.27
C GLY A 377 17.20 18.23 4.69
N SER A 378 18.52 18.15 4.85
CA SER A 378 19.17 18.22 6.17
C SER A 378 18.99 19.59 6.85
N PHE A 379 18.93 20.69 6.09
CA PHE A 379 18.56 22.00 6.65
C PHE A 379 17.11 21.99 7.15
N ILE A 380 16.18 21.38 6.43
CA ILE A 380 14.79 21.22 6.88
C ILE A 380 14.73 20.35 8.14
N GLU A 381 15.36 19.18 8.14
CA GLU A 381 15.39 18.26 9.30
C GLU A 381 15.99 18.93 10.54
N ASN A 382 17.17 19.54 10.43
CA ASN A 382 17.85 20.18 11.56
C ASN A 382 17.16 21.49 12.00
N THR A 383 16.61 22.28 11.07
CA THR A 383 16.07 23.62 11.39
C THR A 383 14.60 23.59 11.77
N LEU A 384 13.81 22.62 11.28
CA LEU A 384 12.40 22.43 11.66
C LEU A 384 12.22 21.39 12.77
N GLY A 385 13.08 20.36 12.84
CA GLY A 385 13.04 19.35 13.92
C GLY A 385 13.30 19.93 15.31
N ASP A 386 14.20 20.93 15.41
CA ASP A 386 14.53 21.61 16.66
C ASP A 386 13.64 22.83 16.99
N ILE A 387 12.59 23.12 16.20
CA ILE A 387 11.63 24.18 16.55
C ILE A 387 10.64 23.67 17.61
N THR A 388 11.16 23.61 18.83
CA THR A 388 10.34 23.62 20.04
C THR A 388 9.30 24.72 19.98
N GLU A 389 8.07 24.40 20.38
CA GLU A 389 6.85 25.21 20.15
C GLU A 389 6.98 26.66 20.63
N GLN A 390 7.80 26.95 21.66
CA GLN A 390 8.09 28.31 22.11
C GLN A 390 8.76 29.17 21.03
N LYS A 391 9.83 28.68 20.37
CA LYS A 391 10.58 29.47 19.37
C LYS A 391 9.71 29.86 18.17
N PHE A 392 8.85 28.95 17.72
CA PHE A 392 7.92 29.24 16.61
C PHE A 392 6.97 30.41 16.93
N ASN A 393 6.47 30.45 18.17
CA ASN A 393 5.55 31.50 18.63
C ASN A 393 6.27 32.84 18.89
N GLU A 394 7.57 32.83 19.16
CA GLU A 394 8.39 34.05 19.23
C GLU A 394 8.68 34.60 17.82
N SER A 395 9.10 33.75 16.87
CA SER A 395 9.39 34.14 15.49
C SER A 395 8.17 34.64 14.68
N LEU A 396 6.94 34.30 15.11
CA LEU A 396 5.71 34.75 14.44
C LEU A 396 5.15 36.09 14.94
N GLN A 397 5.81 36.77 15.89
CA GLN A 397 5.41 38.12 16.32
C GLN A 397 5.88 39.20 15.32
N LEU A 398 5.33 39.15 14.10
CA LEU A 398 5.65 40.09 13.04
C LEU A 398 5.39 41.56 13.48
N PRO A 399 6.32 42.48 13.19
CA PRO A 399 6.06 43.92 13.33
C PRO A 399 4.82 44.34 12.53
N SER A 400 3.98 45.17 13.14
CA SER A 400 2.62 45.51 12.69
C SER A 400 2.53 46.41 11.44
N SER A 401 3.59 46.46 10.63
CA SER A 401 3.72 47.27 9.41
C SER A 401 3.58 46.46 8.11
N ILE A 402 3.66 45.12 8.15
CA ILE A 402 3.58 44.26 6.97
C ILE A 402 2.11 43.93 6.64
N ASN A 403 1.57 44.53 5.59
CA ASN A 403 0.20 44.25 5.13
C ASN A 403 0.12 42.88 4.44
N PRO A 404 -0.61 41.88 4.99
CA PRO A 404 -0.63 40.50 4.48
C PRO A 404 -1.26 40.37 3.08
N THR A 405 -2.08 41.33 2.65
CA THR A 405 -2.65 41.31 1.28
C THR A 405 -1.64 41.73 0.20
N GLY A 406 -0.50 42.33 0.58
CA GLY A 406 0.54 42.76 -0.35
C GLY A 406 1.13 41.61 -1.19
N ILE A 407 1.14 40.40 -0.65
CA ILE A 407 1.74 39.21 -1.30
C ILE A 407 1.04 38.83 -2.61
N PHE A 408 -0.24 39.16 -2.78
CA PHE A 408 -0.98 38.89 -4.02
C PHE A 408 -0.64 39.86 -5.16
N ASN A 409 -0.06 41.03 -4.86
CA ASN A 409 0.40 41.97 -5.90
C ASN A 409 1.64 41.45 -6.67
N LEU A 410 2.40 40.52 -6.08
CA LEU A 410 3.52 39.83 -6.74
C LEU A 410 3.08 38.97 -7.95
N LEU A 411 1.80 38.60 -8.03
CA LEU A 411 1.25 37.84 -9.15
C LEU A 411 1.13 38.66 -10.46
N GLN A 412 1.38 39.97 -10.42
CA GLN A 412 1.46 40.82 -11.62
C GLN A 412 2.91 40.89 -12.15
N PRO A 413 3.23 40.25 -13.31
CA PRO A 413 4.62 40.08 -13.76
C PRO A 413 5.39 41.40 -13.94
N THR A 414 4.69 42.47 -14.33
CA THR A 414 5.26 43.80 -14.61
C THR A 414 5.63 44.61 -13.38
N LYS A 415 5.31 44.15 -12.15
CA LYS A 415 5.61 44.86 -10.88
C LYS A 415 6.54 44.10 -9.94
N MET A 416 6.76 42.81 -10.19
CA MET A 416 7.57 41.94 -9.33
C MET A 416 9.00 42.50 -9.12
N GLN A 417 9.65 42.97 -10.19
CA GLN A 417 11.02 43.48 -10.12
C GLN A 417 11.11 44.79 -9.30
N GLU A 418 10.19 45.72 -9.53
CA GLU A 418 10.11 47.00 -8.80
C GLU A 418 9.76 46.82 -7.32
N PHE A 419 8.89 45.85 -7.00
CA PHE A 419 8.54 45.48 -5.63
C PHE A 419 9.72 44.79 -4.90
N ILE A 420 10.41 43.87 -5.56
CA ILE A 420 11.60 43.20 -5.01
C ILE A 420 12.72 44.22 -4.73
N SER A 421 12.97 45.18 -5.64
CA SER A 421 13.89 46.29 -5.38
C SER A 421 13.47 47.17 -4.20
N ASN A 422 12.16 47.43 -4.03
CA ASN A 422 11.61 48.19 -2.88
C ASN A 422 11.58 47.43 -1.55
N MET A 423 11.71 46.10 -1.56
CA MET A 423 11.96 45.30 -0.36
C MET A 423 13.46 45.23 -0.04
N LEU A 424 14.29 44.94 -1.04
CA LEU A 424 15.76 44.89 -0.87
C LEU A 424 16.31 46.18 -0.28
N SER A 425 15.84 47.35 -0.73
CA SER A 425 16.25 48.66 -0.20
C SER A 425 15.81 48.93 1.26
N LYS A 426 14.88 48.14 1.80
CA LYS A 426 14.43 48.20 3.20
C LYS A 426 15.10 47.16 4.09
N ILE A 427 15.60 46.08 3.51
CA ILE A 427 16.26 44.96 4.21
C ILE A 427 17.79 45.14 4.21
N THR A 428 18.32 46.16 3.53
CA THR A 428 19.76 46.49 3.50
C THR A 428 20.36 46.98 4.83
N THR A 429 19.58 47.16 5.90
CA THR A 429 20.10 47.38 7.27
C THR A 429 20.55 46.05 7.88
N PRO A 430 21.87 45.83 8.11
CA PRO A 430 22.42 44.50 8.43
C PRO A 430 22.15 44.01 9.86
N SER A 431 21.31 44.71 10.62
CA SER A 431 20.91 44.35 11.99
C SER A 431 19.72 43.39 12.06
N ASP A 432 18.96 43.24 10.96
CA ASP A 432 17.70 42.48 10.94
C ASP A 432 17.85 41.19 10.14
N ILE A 433 18.48 40.20 10.80
CA ILE A 433 18.76 38.87 10.22
C ILE A 433 17.45 38.12 9.93
N ASP A 434 16.42 38.31 10.73
CA ASP A 434 15.16 37.58 10.63
C ASP A 434 14.30 38.12 9.48
N ALA A 435 14.22 39.44 9.30
CA ALA A 435 13.63 40.04 8.10
C ALA A 435 14.35 39.58 6.82
N ARG A 436 15.66 39.32 6.89
CA ARG A 436 16.41 38.77 5.75
C ARG A 436 16.06 37.31 5.46
N GLN A 437 15.96 36.45 6.48
CA GLN A 437 15.54 35.06 6.31
C GLN A 437 14.13 34.95 5.74
N VAL A 438 13.17 35.73 6.26
CA VAL A 438 11.79 35.78 5.75
C VAL A 438 11.76 36.25 4.28
N PHE A 439 12.63 37.17 3.89
CA PHE A 439 12.75 37.63 2.50
C PHE A 439 13.39 36.59 1.56
N ASP A 440 14.42 35.88 2.00
CA ASP A 440 15.04 34.82 1.20
C ASP A 440 14.08 33.62 1.03
N ILE A 441 13.26 33.30 2.06
CA ILE A 441 12.12 32.36 1.96
C ILE A 441 11.05 32.86 0.97
N LEU A 442 10.69 34.15 1.02
CA LEU A 442 9.74 34.74 0.06
C LEU A 442 10.27 34.64 -1.39
N CYS A 443 11.57 34.87 -1.60
CA CYS A 443 12.21 34.72 -2.90
C CYS A 443 12.19 33.26 -3.39
N ALA A 444 12.46 32.29 -2.51
CA ALA A 444 12.35 30.87 -2.83
C ALA A 444 10.91 30.49 -3.22
N GLN A 445 9.89 30.97 -2.47
CA GLN A 445 8.49 30.73 -2.79
C GLN A 445 8.08 31.34 -4.14
N ILE A 446 8.53 32.55 -4.48
CA ILE A 446 8.25 33.17 -5.78
C ILE A 446 8.89 32.37 -6.92
N TYR A 447 10.14 31.93 -6.76
CA TYR A 447 10.85 31.11 -7.75
C TYR A 447 10.16 29.75 -7.97
N ILE A 448 9.78 29.07 -6.89
CA ILE A 448 9.02 27.81 -6.93
C ILE A 448 7.66 28.01 -7.61
N ASN A 449 6.95 29.10 -7.30
CA ASN A 449 5.65 29.39 -7.91
C ASN A 449 5.74 29.62 -9.42
N ASP A 450 6.78 30.27 -9.95
CA ASP A 450 6.95 30.40 -11.40
C ASP A 450 7.39 29.08 -12.05
N LEU A 451 8.27 28.31 -11.41
CA LEU A 451 8.65 26.98 -11.87
C LEU A 451 7.44 26.03 -11.97
N LEU A 452 6.58 26.00 -10.94
CA LEU A 452 5.32 25.25 -10.94
C LEU A 452 4.35 25.74 -12.02
N LYS A 453 4.26 27.05 -12.25
CA LYS A 453 3.41 27.67 -13.30
C LYS A 453 3.89 27.34 -14.71
N ASN A 454 5.20 27.23 -14.91
CA ASN A 454 5.78 26.77 -16.17
C ASN A 454 5.52 25.27 -16.37
N TYR A 455 5.81 24.43 -15.35
CA TYR A 455 5.52 23.00 -15.40
C TYR A 455 4.02 22.68 -15.63
N ALA A 456 3.10 23.47 -15.06
CA ALA A 456 1.67 23.35 -15.32
C ALA A 456 1.28 23.71 -16.78
N ARG A 457 2.00 24.63 -17.43
CA ARG A 457 1.85 24.92 -18.86
C ARG A 457 2.31 23.72 -19.69
N ASP A 458 3.43 23.12 -19.32
CA ASP A 458 4.05 22.02 -20.07
C ASP A 458 3.21 20.73 -19.93
N ILE A 459 2.69 20.44 -18.75
CA ILE A 459 1.67 19.38 -18.54
C ILE A 459 0.43 19.63 -19.40
N SER A 460 -0.04 20.87 -19.52
CA SER A 460 -1.19 21.21 -20.37
C SER A 460 -0.92 20.93 -21.86
N ILE A 461 0.30 21.24 -22.34
CA ILE A 461 0.76 20.93 -23.70
C ILE A 461 0.85 19.41 -23.92
N ILE A 462 1.44 18.66 -22.97
CA ILE A 462 1.55 17.19 -23.01
C ILE A 462 0.15 16.54 -23.00
N ALA A 463 -0.76 17.01 -22.16
CA ALA A 463 -2.14 16.53 -22.10
C ALA A 463 -2.89 16.81 -23.42
N ALA A 464 -2.71 18.01 -24.00
CA ALA A 464 -3.28 18.35 -25.31
C ALA A 464 -2.70 17.48 -26.45
N LYS A 465 -1.41 17.09 -26.38
CA LYS A 465 -0.77 16.17 -27.32
C LYS A 465 -1.33 14.74 -27.18
N ARG A 466 -1.36 14.19 -25.95
CA ARG A 466 -1.92 12.85 -25.67
C ARG A 466 -3.41 12.77 -25.99
N LYS A 467 -4.19 13.84 -25.82
CA LYS A 467 -5.60 13.88 -26.23
C LYS A 467 -5.77 13.65 -27.74
N ARG A 468 -5.00 14.34 -28.59
CA ARG A 468 -5.03 14.15 -30.06
C ARG A 468 -4.62 12.73 -30.49
N GLU A 469 -3.69 12.13 -29.76
CA GLU A 469 -3.24 10.74 -29.97
C GLU A 469 -4.30 9.72 -29.58
N ILE A 470 -5.05 9.96 -28.49
CA ILE A 470 -6.22 9.15 -28.12
C ILE A 470 -7.34 9.31 -29.16
N GLU A 471 -7.59 10.54 -29.63
CA GLU A 471 -8.60 10.82 -30.66
C GLU A 471 -8.27 10.12 -31.99
N SER A 472 -7.00 10.10 -32.43
CA SER A 472 -6.59 9.38 -33.64
C SER A 472 -6.60 7.86 -33.47
N LEU A 473 -6.23 7.33 -32.29
CA LEU A 473 -6.37 5.91 -31.98
C LEU A 473 -7.84 5.45 -31.96
N GLN A 474 -8.74 6.26 -31.40
CA GLN A 474 -10.18 6.00 -31.42
C GLN A 474 -10.74 6.04 -32.85
N GLN A 475 -10.30 6.98 -33.69
CA GLN A 475 -10.68 7.04 -35.10
C GLN A 475 -10.20 5.79 -35.87
N ASN A 476 -8.96 5.34 -35.62
CA ASN A 476 -8.41 4.11 -36.21
C ASN A 476 -9.14 2.84 -35.73
N GLN A 477 -9.49 2.74 -34.45
CA GLN A 477 -10.32 1.64 -33.94
C GLN A 477 -11.73 1.65 -34.57
N SER A 478 -12.36 2.82 -34.70
CA SER A 478 -13.66 2.96 -35.37
C SER A 478 -13.63 2.44 -36.82
N ASN A 479 -12.57 2.77 -37.56
CA ASN A 479 -12.35 2.26 -38.91
C ASN A 479 -12.19 0.73 -38.94
N ASN A 480 -11.41 0.15 -38.02
CA ASN A 480 -11.22 -1.31 -37.93
C ASN A 480 -12.52 -2.05 -37.59
N TYR A 481 -13.28 -1.57 -36.58
CA TYR A 481 -14.58 -2.16 -36.23
C TYR A 481 -15.59 -2.04 -37.37
N SER A 482 -15.55 -0.96 -38.17
CA SER A 482 -16.38 -0.82 -39.37
C SER A 482 -16.09 -1.92 -40.41
N GLN A 483 -14.81 -2.22 -40.66
CA GLN A 483 -14.39 -3.31 -41.55
C GLN A 483 -14.79 -4.69 -41.01
N GLU A 484 -14.63 -4.93 -39.70
CA GLU A 484 -15.03 -6.18 -39.05
C GLU A 484 -16.56 -6.40 -39.10
N ILE A 485 -17.35 -5.34 -38.87
CA ILE A 485 -18.81 -5.35 -39.03
C ILE A 485 -19.19 -5.67 -40.49
N GLU A 486 -18.46 -5.16 -41.48
CA GLU A 486 -18.72 -5.49 -42.88
C GLU A 486 -18.38 -6.95 -43.22
N LEU A 487 -17.27 -7.49 -42.69
CA LEU A 487 -16.92 -8.91 -42.81
C LEU A 487 -17.98 -9.81 -42.15
N MET A 488 -18.46 -9.44 -40.96
CA MET A 488 -19.52 -10.17 -40.26
C MET A 488 -20.86 -10.10 -41.01
N ARG A 489 -21.20 -8.96 -41.63
CA ARG A 489 -22.35 -8.83 -42.56
C ARG A 489 -22.19 -9.71 -43.80
N LYS A 490 -20.98 -9.83 -44.37
CA LYS A 490 -20.70 -10.74 -45.50
C LYS A 490 -20.82 -12.22 -45.10
N ARG A 491 -20.38 -12.58 -43.88
CA ARG A 491 -20.56 -13.92 -43.30
C ARG A 491 -22.05 -14.23 -43.07
N ASP A 492 -22.80 -13.29 -42.49
CA ASP A 492 -24.25 -13.43 -42.26
C ASP A 492 -25.03 -13.63 -43.57
N LYS A 493 -24.77 -12.81 -44.60
CA LYS A 493 -25.33 -12.99 -45.95
C LYS A 493 -24.98 -14.34 -46.59
N THR A 494 -23.90 -14.99 -46.17
CA THR A 494 -23.53 -16.33 -46.65
C THR A 494 -24.23 -17.43 -45.86
N MET A 495 -24.38 -17.27 -44.54
CA MET A 495 -25.13 -18.22 -43.70
C MET A 495 -26.63 -18.19 -44.00
N ARG A 496 -27.23 -17.01 -44.27
CA ARG A 496 -28.60 -16.88 -44.81
C ARG A 496 -28.79 -17.70 -46.08
N ARG A 497 -27.91 -17.52 -47.08
CA ARG A 497 -27.92 -18.26 -48.36
C ARG A 497 -27.66 -19.77 -48.21
N PHE A 498 -27.20 -20.23 -47.04
CA PHE A 498 -27.13 -21.64 -46.70
C PHE A 498 -28.45 -22.13 -46.07
N LEU A 499 -28.95 -21.43 -45.04
CA LEU A 499 -30.19 -21.79 -44.34
C LEU A 499 -31.42 -21.79 -45.25
N LEU A 500 -31.50 -20.82 -46.18
CA LEU A 500 -32.59 -20.72 -47.18
C LEU A 500 -32.59 -21.85 -48.24
N LYS A 501 -31.64 -22.80 -48.19
CA LYS A 501 -31.72 -24.06 -48.95
C LYS A 501 -32.51 -25.16 -48.24
N TYR A 502 -32.80 -24.98 -46.95
CA TYR A 502 -33.41 -25.98 -46.07
C TYR A 502 -34.71 -25.48 -45.41
N ILE A 503 -35.07 -24.21 -45.63
CA ILE A 503 -36.32 -23.61 -45.15
C ILE A 503 -36.88 -22.77 -46.31
N GLU A 504 -38.05 -23.15 -46.82
CA GLU A 504 -38.81 -22.31 -47.74
C GLU A 504 -39.46 -21.16 -46.96
N VAL A 505 -39.23 -19.93 -47.42
CA VAL A 505 -39.68 -18.71 -46.74
C VAL A 505 -40.02 -17.65 -47.79
N ASP A 506 -41.28 -17.20 -47.81
CA ASP A 506 -41.84 -16.35 -48.86
C ASP A 506 -41.18 -14.96 -49.02
N ASN A 507 -40.37 -14.52 -48.05
CA ASN A 507 -39.58 -13.29 -48.16
C ASN A 507 -38.24 -13.40 -47.41
N PRO A 508 -37.11 -13.66 -48.09
CA PRO A 508 -35.85 -14.02 -47.44
C PRO A 508 -35.00 -12.83 -46.92
N GLU A 509 -35.30 -11.59 -47.32
CA GLU A 509 -34.41 -10.45 -47.04
C GLU A 509 -34.63 -9.82 -45.65
N ASP A 510 -35.88 -9.66 -45.19
CA ASP A 510 -36.20 -8.96 -43.93
C ASP A 510 -36.03 -9.81 -42.66
N ILE A 511 -36.12 -11.14 -42.76
CA ILE A 511 -36.13 -12.03 -41.58
C ILE A 511 -34.70 -12.18 -41.01
N PRO A 512 -34.44 -11.89 -39.72
CA PRO A 512 -33.10 -12.04 -39.15
C PRO A 512 -32.59 -13.48 -39.17
N THR A 513 -31.32 -13.70 -39.47
CA THR A 513 -30.68 -15.04 -39.54
C THR A 513 -30.85 -15.86 -38.27
N PHE A 514 -30.91 -15.20 -37.11
CA PHE A 514 -31.18 -15.84 -35.82
C PHE A 514 -32.59 -16.42 -35.72
N VAL A 515 -33.58 -15.82 -36.41
CA VAL A 515 -34.95 -16.35 -36.50
C VAL A 515 -34.98 -17.59 -37.38
N LEU A 516 -34.31 -17.57 -38.54
CA LEU A 516 -34.14 -18.74 -39.41
C LEU A 516 -33.45 -19.90 -38.66
N LEU A 517 -32.37 -19.61 -37.92
CA LEU A 517 -31.70 -20.59 -37.06
C LEU A 517 -32.61 -21.14 -35.95
N LYS A 518 -33.43 -20.28 -35.33
CA LYS A 518 -34.38 -20.71 -34.29
C LYS A 518 -35.50 -21.59 -34.88
N GLN A 519 -35.97 -21.30 -36.10
CA GLN A 519 -36.92 -22.13 -36.83
C GLN A 519 -36.30 -23.48 -37.22
N PHE A 520 -35.06 -23.50 -37.71
CA PHE A 520 -34.32 -24.73 -38.01
C PHE A 520 -34.17 -25.63 -36.77
N VAL A 521 -33.75 -25.05 -35.65
CA VAL A 521 -33.59 -25.79 -34.38
C VAL A 521 -34.93 -26.26 -33.83
N ALA A 522 -36.02 -25.49 -33.99
CA ALA A 522 -37.36 -25.92 -33.59
C ALA A 522 -37.83 -27.14 -34.41
N ALA A 523 -37.71 -27.09 -35.75
CA ALA A 523 -38.07 -28.21 -36.62
C ALA A 523 -37.29 -29.49 -36.28
N ALA A 524 -35.97 -29.39 -36.11
CA ALA A 524 -35.13 -30.52 -35.70
C ALA A 524 -35.49 -31.07 -34.30
N GLN A 525 -35.91 -30.22 -33.36
CA GLN A 525 -36.37 -30.65 -32.04
C GLN A 525 -37.75 -31.31 -32.07
N GLU A 526 -38.61 -30.92 -33.01
CA GLU A 526 -39.93 -31.52 -33.21
C GLU A 526 -39.82 -32.91 -33.86
N GLU A 527 -38.94 -33.06 -34.86
CA GLU A 527 -38.56 -34.35 -35.44
C GLU A 527 -37.98 -35.33 -34.40
N ILE A 528 -37.14 -34.85 -33.47
CA ILE A 528 -36.63 -35.65 -32.35
C ILE A 528 -37.76 -36.08 -31.40
N ARG A 529 -38.78 -35.23 -31.17
CA ARG A 529 -39.90 -35.54 -30.27
C ARG A 529 -40.88 -36.57 -30.87
N SER A 530 -41.21 -36.45 -32.15
CA SER A 530 -42.06 -37.45 -32.82
C SER A 530 -41.43 -38.86 -32.79
N ASN A 531 -40.09 -38.95 -32.83
CA ASN A 531 -39.36 -40.21 -32.68
C ASN A 531 -39.30 -40.76 -31.23
N GLN A 532 -39.72 -40.00 -30.22
CA GLN A 532 -39.65 -40.43 -28.80
C GLN A 532 -40.97 -40.93 -28.21
N GLN A 533 -42.13 -40.59 -28.80
CA GLN A 533 -43.45 -40.95 -28.21
C GLN A 533 -43.94 -42.37 -28.51
N HIS A 534 -43.14 -43.23 -29.17
CA HIS A 534 -43.62 -44.54 -29.64
C HIS A 534 -43.42 -45.73 -28.67
N ASN A 535 -42.90 -45.50 -27.45
CA ASN A 535 -42.71 -46.53 -26.41
C ASN A 535 -43.06 -46.01 -25.01
N TYR A 536 -44.27 -46.29 -24.52
CA TYR A 536 -44.55 -47.10 -23.31
C TYR A 536 -46.06 -47.19 -23.06
N VAL A 537 -46.50 -48.31 -22.50
CA VAL A 537 -47.91 -48.69 -22.22
C VAL A 537 -47.97 -49.39 -20.86
N GLU A 538 -49.13 -49.34 -20.17
CA GLU A 538 -49.44 -50.03 -18.88
C GLU A 538 -48.64 -49.50 -17.64
N ASP A 539 -49.12 -49.56 -16.39
CA ASP A 539 -50.33 -50.19 -15.83
C ASP A 539 -50.86 -49.49 -14.52
N SER A 540 -52.15 -49.67 -14.21
CA SER A 540 -52.79 -49.64 -12.85
C SER A 540 -52.82 -48.34 -12.00
N SER A 541 -53.70 -48.12 -10.99
CA SER A 541 -55.12 -48.52 -10.74
C SER A 541 -55.71 -47.78 -9.48
N THR A 542 -57.06 -47.75 -9.31
CA THR A 542 -57.83 -47.38 -8.05
C THR A 542 -57.72 -45.91 -7.55
N THR A 543 -58.48 -45.29 -6.61
CA THR A 543 -59.84 -45.39 -5.93
C THR A 543 -60.09 -44.04 -5.18
N SER A 544 -61.25 -43.58 -4.66
CA SER A 544 -62.68 -43.97 -4.62
C SER A 544 -63.55 -42.74 -4.19
N SER A 545 -64.87 -42.90 -4.00
CA SER A 545 -65.84 -41.89 -3.46
C SER A 545 -66.17 -42.14 -1.95
N PRO A 546 -66.98 -41.33 -1.20
CA PRO A 546 -68.46 -41.20 -1.41
C PRO A 546 -69.26 -39.94 -0.87
N ILE A 547 -70.49 -39.70 -1.41
CA ILE A 547 -71.80 -39.31 -0.73
C ILE A 547 -71.94 -37.97 0.08
N SER A 548 -73.10 -37.26 0.27
CA SER A 548 -74.41 -36.97 -0.42
C SER A 548 -75.26 -35.95 0.45
N ILE A 549 -76.55 -35.69 0.11
CA ILE A 549 -77.66 -35.01 0.89
C ILE A 549 -77.69 -33.44 0.72
N GLU A 550 -78.71 -32.71 0.21
CA GLU A 550 -80.21 -32.60 0.40
C GLU A 550 -80.64 -31.80 1.67
N SER A 551 -81.73 -31.02 1.83
CA SER A 551 -83.09 -30.86 1.21
C SER A 551 -83.51 -29.35 1.23
N SER A 552 -84.62 -28.77 0.73
CA SER A 552 -86.08 -29.07 0.59
C SER A 552 -86.95 -28.93 1.87
N SER A 553 -88.20 -28.39 1.92
CA SER A 553 -88.93 -27.46 1.00
C SER A 553 -90.32 -26.94 1.53
N THR A 554 -90.61 -25.62 1.44
CA THR A 554 -91.96 -24.94 1.31
C THR A 554 -93.06 -24.95 2.41
N LEU A 555 -93.95 -23.92 2.35
CA LEU A 555 -95.44 -23.91 2.53
C LEU A 555 -96.19 -23.61 3.87
N SER A 556 -97.19 -22.70 3.76
CA SER A 556 -98.54 -22.64 4.42
C SER A 556 -98.79 -21.97 5.81
N ARG A 557 -100.04 -21.72 6.32
CA ARG A 557 -101.26 -20.99 5.78
C ARG A 557 -102.44 -20.81 6.82
N LYS A 558 -102.89 -19.56 7.09
CA LYS A 558 -104.28 -19.08 7.50
C LYS A 558 -105.01 -19.48 8.82
N SER A 559 -105.96 -18.59 9.21
CA SER A 559 -107.29 -18.78 9.90
C SER A 559 -107.41 -18.59 11.44
N SER A 560 -108.59 -18.40 12.08
CA SER A 560 -109.70 -17.38 11.98
C SER A 560 -111.10 -17.91 12.45
N LYS A 561 -111.83 -17.23 13.37
CA LYS A 561 -113.32 -17.28 13.67
C LYS A 561 -113.67 -16.37 14.88
N SER A 562 -114.85 -15.79 15.22
CA SER A 562 -116.27 -15.71 14.74
C SER A 562 -117.29 -16.80 15.15
N SER A 563 -118.55 -16.54 15.61
CA SER A 563 -119.27 -15.30 16.06
C SER A 563 -120.75 -15.53 16.50
N SER A 564 -121.34 -14.60 17.32
CA SER A 564 -122.79 -14.20 17.41
C SER A 564 -123.90 -15.09 18.03
N SER A 565 -124.96 -14.47 18.61
CA SER A 565 -126.38 -14.97 18.72
C SER A 565 -127.37 -13.85 19.19
N SER A 566 -128.71 -14.05 19.20
CA SER A 566 -129.73 -12.99 19.51
C SER A 566 -131.17 -13.44 19.86
N LYS A 567 -131.99 -12.53 20.46
CA LYS A 567 -133.49 -12.56 20.65
C LYS A 567 -134.01 -13.56 21.72
N ARG A 568 -135.26 -13.53 22.24
CA ARG A 568 -136.52 -12.78 21.96
C ARG A 568 -137.35 -12.55 23.26
N SER A 569 -138.52 -11.91 23.18
CA SER A 569 -139.42 -11.49 24.29
C SER A 569 -140.67 -12.37 24.49
N GLN A 570 -141.37 -12.24 25.65
CA GLN A 570 -142.84 -11.99 25.73
C GLN A 570 -143.41 -11.77 27.16
N GLN A 571 -144.71 -11.42 27.21
CA GLN A 571 -145.67 -11.33 28.33
C GLN A 571 -145.69 -10.09 29.26
N THR A 572 -146.88 -9.49 29.31
CA THR A 572 -147.37 -8.42 30.22
C THR A 572 -148.85 -8.73 30.56
N GLU A 573 -149.56 -7.82 31.24
CA GLU A 573 -151.02 -7.84 31.49
C GLU A 573 -151.57 -8.72 32.64
N ALA A 574 -150.73 -9.31 33.50
CA ALA A 574 -151.11 -9.57 34.91
C ALA A 574 -150.90 -8.32 35.82
N VAL A 575 -150.25 -7.30 35.24
CA VAL A 575 -149.47 -6.26 35.93
C VAL A 575 -150.30 -5.24 36.71
N LYS A 576 -151.62 -5.13 36.51
CA LYS A 576 -152.43 -4.02 37.06
C LYS A 576 -152.85 -4.14 38.53
N ILE A 577 -152.85 -5.34 39.11
CA ILE A 577 -153.03 -5.54 40.57
C ILE A 577 -151.66 -5.64 41.25
N GLU A 578 -150.65 -6.14 40.53
CA GLU A 578 -149.25 -6.11 40.95
C GLU A 578 -148.74 -4.66 41.07
N ILE A 579 -149.15 -3.75 40.16
CA ILE A 579 -148.71 -2.34 40.08
C ILE A 579 -148.79 -1.61 41.42
N THR A 580 -149.82 -1.80 42.24
CA THR A 580 -149.95 -1.07 43.51
C THR A 580 -149.03 -1.63 44.60
N GLN A 581 -148.82 -2.95 44.67
CA GLN A 581 -147.78 -3.52 45.54
C GLN A 581 -146.37 -3.19 45.02
N LEU A 582 -146.19 -3.17 43.70
CA LEU A 582 -144.98 -2.71 43.02
C LEU A 582 -144.77 -1.20 43.16
N GLN A 583 -145.77 -0.39 43.54
CA GLN A 583 -145.58 1.04 43.83
C GLN A 583 -144.98 1.25 45.23
N ASP A 584 -145.48 0.56 46.25
CA ASP A 584 -144.86 0.60 47.59
C ASP A 584 -143.50 -0.10 47.61
N GLN A 585 -143.35 -1.21 46.87
CA GLN A 585 -142.03 -1.80 46.61
C GLN A 585 -141.14 -0.86 45.78
N ASN A 586 -141.66 -0.11 44.79
CA ASN A 586 -140.87 0.93 44.09
C ASN A 586 -140.42 2.03 45.05
N ASN A 587 -141.24 2.45 46.02
CA ASN A 587 -140.85 3.50 46.95
C ASN A 587 -139.69 3.04 47.87
N ASN A 588 -139.74 1.78 48.33
CA ASN A 588 -138.64 1.16 49.09
C ASN A 588 -137.40 0.91 48.19
N LEU A 589 -137.59 0.35 47.00
CA LEU A 589 -136.55 0.17 45.99
C LEU A 589 -135.91 1.50 45.58
N ASN A 590 -136.66 2.60 45.50
CA ASN A 590 -136.12 3.92 45.18
C ASN A 590 -135.24 4.46 46.31
N GLN A 591 -135.58 4.22 47.58
CA GLN A 591 -134.67 4.52 48.70
C GLN A 591 -133.40 3.63 48.66
N GLN A 592 -133.53 2.33 48.36
CA GLN A 592 -132.38 1.44 48.18
C GLN A 592 -131.53 1.83 46.97
N ILE A 593 -132.14 2.22 45.85
CA ILE A 593 -131.48 2.73 44.64
C ILE A 593 -130.79 4.06 44.93
N GLN A 594 -131.34 4.92 45.79
CA GLN A 594 -130.67 6.15 46.21
C GLN A 594 -129.44 5.84 47.08
N GLN A 595 -129.56 4.95 48.07
CA GLN A 595 -128.42 4.49 48.87
C GLN A 595 -127.34 3.81 48.01
N LEU A 596 -127.73 2.94 47.09
CA LEU A 596 -126.84 2.28 46.13
C LEU A 596 -126.23 3.26 45.12
N ASN A 597 -126.91 4.37 44.77
CA ASN A 597 -126.34 5.42 43.93
C ASN A 597 -125.33 6.28 44.70
N ASP A 598 -125.58 6.58 45.97
CA ASP A 598 -124.61 7.28 46.84
C ASP A 598 -123.38 6.40 47.14
N GLU A 599 -123.59 5.11 47.37
CA GLU A 599 -122.51 4.11 47.51
C GLU A 599 -121.74 3.94 46.19
N LYS A 600 -122.44 3.80 45.05
CA LYS A 600 -121.82 3.80 43.72
C LYS A 600 -121.05 5.09 43.45
N SER A 601 -121.52 6.25 43.90
CA SER A 601 -120.83 7.54 43.76
C SER A 601 -119.55 7.61 44.61
N ARG A 602 -119.55 7.02 45.81
CA ARG A 602 -118.34 6.81 46.62
C ARG A 602 -117.37 5.83 45.95
N MET A 603 -117.87 4.69 45.49
CA MET A 603 -117.07 3.66 44.80
C MET A 603 -116.50 4.18 43.48
N GLN A 604 -117.22 5.04 42.75
CA GLN A 604 -116.73 5.70 41.54
C GLN A 604 -115.58 6.65 41.89
N LYS A 605 -115.69 7.47 42.94
CA LYS A 605 -114.57 8.33 43.38
C LYS A 605 -113.34 7.53 43.81
N LEU A 606 -113.52 6.44 44.56
CA LEU A 606 -112.42 5.54 44.93
C LEU A 606 -111.81 4.83 43.70
N LEU A 607 -112.62 4.52 42.68
CA LEU A 607 -112.15 3.98 41.41
C LEU A 607 -111.35 5.04 40.61
N ASP A 608 -111.85 6.26 40.53
CA ASP A 608 -111.18 7.37 39.83
C ASP A 608 -109.86 7.76 40.53
N GLU A 609 -109.83 7.77 41.88
CA GLU A 609 -108.62 7.95 42.69
C GLU A 609 -107.61 6.80 42.52
N THR A 610 -108.07 5.54 42.47
CA THR A 610 -107.17 4.39 42.24
C THR A 610 -106.67 4.32 40.80
N ILE A 611 -107.47 4.74 39.80
CA ILE A 611 -107.02 4.94 38.41
C ILE A 611 -105.93 6.02 38.36
N HIS A 612 -106.14 7.18 39.01
CA HIS A 612 -105.15 8.25 39.02
C HIS A 612 -103.81 7.82 39.66
N ASN A 613 -103.87 7.08 40.78
CA ASN A 613 -102.68 6.50 41.41
C ASN A 613 -102.02 5.41 40.54
N LEU A 614 -102.80 4.63 39.79
CA LEU A 614 -102.27 3.67 38.80
C LEU A 614 -101.58 4.36 37.62
N ASP A 615 -102.08 5.51 37.15
CA ASP A 615 -101.43 6.24 36.05
C ASP A 615 -100.17 7.00 36.52
N LEU A 616 -100.17 7.55 37.74
CA LEU A 616 -98.96 8.09 38.38
C LEU A 616 -97.87 7.01 38.54
N THR A 617 -98.23 5.81 39.02
CA THR A 617 -97.26 4.71 39.19
C THR A 617 -96.77 4.15 37.85
N LYS A 618 -97.61 4.07 36.80
CA LYS A 618 -97.18 3.76 35.43
C LYS A 618 -96.19 4.79 34.88
N GLN A 619 -96.43 6.08 35.12
CA GLN A 619 -95.51 7.13 34.69
C GLN A 619 -94.17 7.01 35.41
N GLU A 620 -94.19 6.75 36.72
CA GLU A 620 -92.98 6.45 37.50
C GLU A 620 -92.23 5.20 37.01
N THR A 621 -92.92 4.14 36.57
CA THR A 621 -92.23 2.97 35.99
C THR A 621 -91.64 3.28 34.62
N ALA A 622 -92.37 3.99 33.74
CA ALA A 622 -91.85 4.40 32.43
C ALA A 622 -90.61 5.31 32.54
N ASP A 623 -90.59 6.25 33.49
CA ASP A 623 -89.43 7.11 33.78
C ASP A 623 -88.25 6.35 34.43
N LYS A 624 -88.47 5.14 34.97
CA LYS A 624 -87.42 4.24 35.48
C LYS A 624 -86.90 3.31 34.38
N GLU A 625 -87.80 2.75 33.57
CA GLU A 625 -87.49 1.94 32.39
C GLU A 625 -86.65 2.74 31.39
N LYS A 626 -87.04 3.97 31.07
CA LYS A 626 -86.26 4.85 30.18
C LYS A 626 -84.85 5.14 30.69
N LYS A 627 -84.67 5.32 32.00
CA LYS A 627 -83.34 5.53 32.60
C LYS A 627 -82.47 4.27 32.54
N LEU A 628 -83.08 3.10 32.72
CA LEU A 628 -82.40 1.82 32.52
C LEU A 628 -82.01 1.62 31.05
N GLU A 629 -82.87 1.99 30.10
CA GLU A 629 -82.58 1.91 28.66
C GLU A 629 -81.45 2.89 28.25
N GLU A 630 -81.45 4.11 28.78
CA GLU A 630 -80.35 5.08 28.62
C GLU A 630 -79.02 4.57 29.24
N GLU A 631 -79.07 3.87 30.38
CA GLU A 631 -77.87 3.27 31.01
C GLU A 631 -77.36 2.02 30.27
N ILE A 632 -78.26 1.14 29.80
CA ILE A 632 -77.93 -0.02 28.97
C ILE A 632 -77.27 0.42 27.66
N SER A 633 -77.87 1.38 26.95
CA SER A 633 -77.31 1.94 25.71
C SER A 633 -75.88 2.49 25.90
N LYS A 634 -75.63 3.16 27.02
CA LYS A 634 -74.28 3.61 27.39
C LYS A 634 -73.33 2.44 27.68
N LYS A 635 -73.79 1.38 28.35
CA LYS A 635 -72.98 0.18 28.62
C LYS A 635 -72.66 -0.59 27.35
N ASP A 636 -73.57 -0.69 26.40
CA ASP A 636 -73.32 -1.29 25.09
C ASP A 636 -72.28 -0.50 24.28
N GLN A 637 -72.25 0.84 24.38
CA GLN A 637 -71.15 1.63 23.82
C GLN A 637 -69.81 1.32 24.51
N GLU A 638 -69.77 1.29 25.85
CA GLU A 638 -68.55 0.95 26.61
C GLU A 638 -68.03 -0.48 26.27
N ILE A 639 -68.93 -1.42 26.02
CA ILE A 639 -68.62 -2.79 25.55
C ILE A 639 -68.09 -2.76 24.11
N SER A 640 -68.74 -2.04 23.19
CA SER A 640 -68.29 -1.93 21.80
C SER A 640 -66.89 -1.30 21.69
N GLU A 641 -66.64 -0.23 22.44
CA GLU A 641 -65.32 0.39 22.51
C GLU A 641 -64.23 -0.52 23.12
N THR A 642 -64.57 -1.38 24.08
CA THR A 642 -63.60 -2.32 24.66
C THR A 642 -63.35 -3.53 23.76
N GLN A 643 -64.36 -4.00 23.02
CA GLN A 643 -64.19 -5.01 21.97
C GLN A 643 -63.29 -4.50 20.83
N GLU A 644 -63.45 -3.24 20.38
CA GLU A 644 -62.58 -2.67 19.35
C GLU A 644 -61.13 -2.52 19.83
N LYS A 645 -60.93 -2.17 21.12
CA LYS A 645 -59.59 -2.10 21.75
C LYS A 645 -58.96 -3.49 21.91
N LEU A 646 -59.76 -4.52 22.27
CA LEU A 646 -59.30 -5.91 22.35
C LEU A 646 -58.84 -6.41 20.98
N LYS A 647 -59.66 -6.25 19.94
CA LYS A 647 -59.32 -6.68 18.57
C LYS A 647 -58.04 -6.02 18.05
N LYS A 648 -57.83 -4.72 18.31
CA LYS A 648 -56.57 -4.02 17.96
C LYS A 648 -55.37 -4.58 18.72
N SER A 649 -55.56 -5.08 19.94
CA SER A 649 -54.51 -5.78 20.69
C SER A 649 -54.22 -7.18 20.12
N GLU A 650 -55.24 -7.90 19.66
CA GLU A 650 -55.11 -9.21 19.01
C GLU A 650 -54.34 -9.08 17.68
N GLU A 651 -54.71 -8.12 16.83
CA GLU A 651 -53.99 -7.80 15.57
C GLU A 651 -52.50 -7.46 15.83
N VAL A 652 -52.20 -6.74 16.92
CA VAL A 652 -50.82 -6.46 17.34
C VAL A 652 -50.11 -7.74 17.81
N CYS A 653 -50.76 -8.59 18.61
CA CYS A 653 -50.20 -9.87 19.06
C CYS A 653 -49.92 -10.85 17.90
N GLU A 654 -50.80 -10.92 16.89
CA GLU A 654 -50.55 -11.70 15.66
C GLU A 654 -49.33 -11.14 14.90
N SER A 655 -49.24 -9.81 14.74
CA SER A 655 -48.11 -9.19 14.05
C SER A 655 -46.77 -9.46 14.77
N LEU A 656 -46.75 -9.39 16.11
CA LEU A 656 -45.57 -9.71 16.91
C LEU A 656 -45.20 -11.19 16.80
N THR A 657 -46.19 -12.10 16.88
CA THR A 657 -45.99 -13.55 16.71
C THR A 657 -45.38 -13.87 15.34
N LYS A 658 -45.84 -13.19 14.28
CA LYS A 658 -45.25 -13.31 12.94
C LYS A 658 -43.80 -12.82 12.90
N THR A 659 -43.49 -11.66 13.46
CA THR A 659 -42.10 -11.16 13.49
C THR A 659 -41.18 -12.04 14.35
N LEU A 660 -41.68 -12.70 15.39
CA LEU A 660 -40.90 -13.69 16.15
C LEU A 660 -40.57 -14.92 15.30
N SER A 661 -41.53 -15.45 14.54
CA SER A 661 -41.30 -16.55 13.59
C SER A 661 -40.26 -16.19 12.51
N GLU A 662 -40.36 -15.00 11.92
CA GLU A 662 -39.39 -14.50 10.94
C GLU A 662 -37.97 -14.36 11.55
N ASN A 663 -37.88 -13.86 12.79
CA ASN A 663 -36.61 -13.78 13.52
C ASN A 663 -36.02 -15.16 13.87
N GLU A 664 -36.83 -16.18 14.13
CA GLU A 664 -36.32 -17.54 14.35
C GLU A 664 -35.63 -18.12 13.10
N GLU A 665 -36.19 -17.92 11.90
CA GLU A 665 -35.55 -18.39 10.66
C GLU A 665 -34.27 -17.60 10.33
N ILE A 666 -34.24 -16.30 10.66
CA ILE A 666 -33.00 -15.50 10.60
C ILE A 666 -31.95 -16.09 11.57
N VAL A 667 -32.33 -16.43 12.80
CA VAL A 667 -31.41 -17.06 13.79
C VAL A 667 -30.96 -18.45 13.34
N LYS A 668 -31.83 -19.27 12.74
CA LYS A 668 -31.47 -20.58 12.15
C LYS A 668 -30.47 -20.40 11.00
N THR A 669 -30.65 -19.37 10.17
CA THR A 669 -29.75 -19.02 9.06
C THR A 669 -28.39 -18.53 9.55
N ILE A 670 -28.35 -17.63 10.54
CA ILE A 670 -27.11 -17.17 11.17
C ILE A 670 -26.37 -18.34 11.85
N LYS A 671 -27.07 -19.29 12.47
CA LYS A 671 -26.47 -20.53 13.03
C LYS A 671 -25.81 -21.39 11.94
N LYS A 672 -26.45 -21.53 10.76
CA LYS A 672 -25.86 -22.23 9.59
C LYS A 672 -24.60 -21.51 9.09
N GLN A 673 -24.66 -20.19 8.87
CA GLN A 673 -23.52 -19.38 8.43
C GLN A 673 -22.35 -19.43 9.42
N ARG A 674 -22.60 -19.30 10.73
CA ARG A 674 -21.57 -19.44 11.78
C ARG A 674 -20.90 -20.82 11.78
N LYS A 675 -21.60 -21.89 11.39
CA LYS A 675 -21.02 -23.24 11.24
C LYS A 675 -20.13 -23.35 10.00
N MET A 676 -20.49 -22.70 8.90
CA MET A 676 -19.65 -22.61 7.70
C MET A 676 -18.37 -21.82 7.98
N ILE A 677 -18.49 -20.62 8.56
CA ILE A 677 -17.35 -19.74 8.89
C ILE A 677 -16.34 -20.44 9.82
N ARG A 678 -16.81 -21.20 10.82
CA ARG A 678 -15.91 -22.01 11.68
C ARG A 678 -15.08 -23.01 10.87
N LYS A 679 -15.70 -23.78 9.97
CA LYS A 679 -14.97 -24.70 9.09
C LYS A 679 -13.94 -23.98 8.21
N THR A 680 -14.27 -22.79 7.70
CA THR A 680 -13.33 -21.97 6.92
C THR A 680 -12.15 -21.51 7.76
N ILE A 681 -12.39 -21.07 9.01
CA ILE A 681 -11.33 -20.69 9.95
C ILE A 681 -10.45 -21.91 10.32
N GLU A 682 -11.05 -23.06 10.61
CA GLU A 682 -10.35 -24.32 10.89
C GLU A 682 -9.45 -24.74 9.71
N SER A 683 -9.95 -24.62 8.47
CA SER A 683 -9.18 -24.87 7.25
C SER A 683 -8.01 -23.89 7.07
N LEU A 684 -8.26 -22.58 7.23
CA LEU A 684 -7.23 -21.55 7.12
C LEU A 684 -6.18 -21.64 8.24
N GLN A 685 -6.55 -22.12 9.43
CA GLN A 685 -5.62 -22.39 10.52
C GLN A 685 -4.71 -23.59 10.21
N LEU A 686 -5.24 -24.64 9.58
CA LEU A 686 -4.43 -25.77 9.10
C LEU A 686 -3.48 -25.34 7.97
N GLU A 687 -3.96 -24.56 7.01
CA GLU A 687 -3.14 -24.00 5.92
C GLU A 687 -2.03 -23.09 6.45
N ASN A 688 -2.33 -22.20 7.39
CA ASN A 688 -1.33 -21.37 8.08
C ASN A 688 -0.32 -22.20 8.89
N LYS A 689 -0.70 -23.37 9.41
CA LYS A 689 0.23 -24.28 10.08
C LYS A 689 1.19 -24.93 9.08
N ASN A 690 0.68 -25.35 7.91
CA ASN A 690 1.49 -25.91 6.84
C ASN A 690 2.47 -24.86 6.28
N LEU A 691 1.99 -23.67 5.91
CA LEU A 691 2.83 -22.57 5.43
C LEU A 691 3.93 -22.17 6.44
N LYS A 692 3.66 -22.23 7.76
CA LYS A 692 4.69 -22.01 8.78
C LYS A 692 5.74 -23.12 8.80
N GLN A 693 5.35 -24.38 8.56
CA GLN A 693 6.30 -25.49 8.40
C GLN A 693 7.13 -25.32 7.12
N ASP A 694 6.51 -24.94 6.01
CA ASP A 694 7.20 -24.73 4.73
C ASP A 694 8.19 -23.56 4.80
N ILE A 695 7.83 -22.46 5.47
CA ILE A 695 8.75 -21.35 5.77
C ILE A 695 9.92 -21.81 6.67
N CYS A 696 9.67 -22.72 7.62
CA CYS A 696 10.73 -23.31 8.45
C CYS A 696 11.69 -24.16 7.61
N ASN A 697 11.14 -25.04 6.78
CA ASN A 697 11.88 -25.90 5.85
C ASN A 697 12.73 -25.04 4.87
N CYS A 698 12.15 -23.99 4.31
CA CYS A 698 12.85 -23.05 3.40
C CYS A 698 13.95 -22.27 4.13
N LYS A 699 13.73 -21.85 5.39
CA LYS A 699 14.79 -21.22 6.20
C LYS A 699 15.95 -22.18 6.46
N GLN A 700 15.66 -23.45 6.79
CA GLN A 700 16.68 -24.47 7.00
C GLN A 700 17.47 -24.78 5.72
N ALA A 701 16.78 -24.88 4.57
CA ALA A 701 17.41 -25.02 3.27
C ALA A 701 18.31 -23.81 2.95
N ASN A 702 17.84 -22.59 3.22
CA ASN A 702 18.62 -21.38 3.01
C ASN A 702 19.85 -21.30 3.92
N THR A 703 19.76 -21.68 5.20
CA THR A 703 20.95 -21.76 6.08
C THR A 703 21.95 -22.80 5.58
N ASN A 704 21.48 -23.95 5.06
CA ASN A 704 22.37 -24.95 4.49
C ASN A 704 23.08 -24.44 3.23
N MET A 705 22.37 -23.72 2.35
CA MET A 705 22.97 -23.07 1.17
C MET A 705 23.97 -21.98 1.57
N THR A 706 23.64 -21.11 2.53
CA THR A 706 24.58 -20.11 3.05
C THR A 706 25.85 -20.76 3.58
N ASN A 707 25.74 -21.82 4.38
CA ASN A 707 26.89 -22.54 4.92
C ASN A 707 27.78 -23.14 3.81
N GLN A 708 27.17 -23.73 2.77
CA GLN A 708 27.90 -24.24 1.60
C GLN A 708 28.62 -23.12 0.83
N TYR A 709 27.96 -21.96 0.64
CA TYR A 709 28.60 -20.80 0.02
C TYR A 709 29.74 -20.25 0.88
N THR A 710 29.58 -20.12 2.20
CA THR A 710 30.67 -19.67 3.08
C THR A 710 31.87 -20.61 3.05
N GLU A 711 31.64 -21.93 3.13
CA GLU A 711 32.70 -22.93 2.97
C GLU A 711 33.41 -22.84 1.62
N SER A 712 32.66 -22.58 0.55
CA SER A 712 33.21 -22.43 -0.80
C SER A 712 34.04 -21.14 -0.92
N THR A 713 33.56 -20.02 -0.35
CA THR A 713 34.34 -18.78 -0.32
C THR A 713 35.58 -18.89 0.56
N GLU A 714 35.55 -19.63 1.67
CA GLU A 714 36.75 -19.89 2.48
C GLU A 714 37.80 -20.73 1.75
N LYS A 715 37.37 -21.72 0.95
CA LYS A 715 38.27 -22.54 0.12
C LYS A 715 38.93 -21.66 -0.96
N LEU A 716 38.13 -20.90 -1.70
CA LEU A 716 38.62 -19.96 -2.72
C LEU A 716 39.50 -18.85 -2.13
N HIS A 717 39.24 -18.39 -0.90
CA HIS A 717 40.08 -17.40 -0.24
C HIS A 717 41.45 -17.98 0.12
N LYS A 718 41.51 -19.19 0.68
CA LYS A 718 42.77 -19.89 0.99
C LYS A 718 43.55 -20.24 -0.28
N GLU A 719 42.88 -20.60 -1.37
CA GLU A 719 43.50 -20.79 -2.69
C GLU A 719 44.11 -19.47 -3.20
N LEU A 720 43.39 -18.35 -3.08
CA LEU A 720 43.89 -17.02 -3.45
C LEU A 720 45.07 -16.57 -2.58
N GLU A 721 45.03 -16.78 -1.25
CA GLU A 721 46.14 -16.50 -0.34
C GLU A 721 47.40 -17.31 -0.72
N ASN A 722 47.24 -18.60 -1.02
CA ASN A 722 48.33 -19.45 -1.50
C ASN A 722 48.92 -18.94 -2.83
N SER A 723 48.07 -18.56 -3.80
CA SER A 723 48.52 -17.99 -5.08
C SER A 723 49.21 -16.63 -4.92
N ILE A 724 48.79 -15.81 -3.95
CA ILE A 724 49.47 -14.55 -3.61
C ILE A 724 50.87 -14.84 -3.06
N HIS A 725 51.01 -15.76 -2.11
CA HIS A 725 52.32 -16.13 -1.56
C HIS A 725 53.24 -16.78 -2.60
N GLU A 726 52.72 -17.56 -3.55
CA GLU A 726 53.51 -18.06 -4.68
C GLU A 726 53.97 -16.93 -5.61
N ALA A 727 53.09 -15.97 -5.93
CA ALA A 727 53.45 -14.80 -6.73
C ALA A 727 54.47 -13.88 -6.02
N GLU A 728 54.38 -13.74 -4.69
CA GLU A 728 55.38 -13.06 -3.86
C GLU A 728 56.73 -13.79 -3.89
N ALA A 729 56.74 -15.11 -3.70
CA ALA A 729 57.94 -15.93 -3.78
C ALA A 729 58.63 -15.79 -5.15
N LEU A 730 57.89 -15.96 -6.24
CA LEU A 730 58.38 -15.74 -7.61
C LEU A 730 58.86 -14.30 -7.84
N THR A 731 58.24 -13.30 -7.22
CA THR A 731 58.68 -11.90 -7.31
C THR A 731 60.01 -11.67 -6.59
N THR A 732 60.21 -12.28 -5.41
CA THR A 732 61.52 -12.23 -4.71
C THR A 732 62.61 -12.99 -5.47
N GLN A 733 62.29 -14.13 -6.09
CA GLN A 733 63.22 -14.87 -6.94
C GLN A 733 63.63 -14.04 -8.17
N ASN A 734 62.68 -13.36 -8.82
CA ASN A 734 62.94 -12.47 -9.95
C ASN A 734 63.82 -11.26 -9.55
N SER A 735 63.63 -10.67 -8.37
CA SER A 735 64.48 -9.56 -7.90
C SER A 735 65.91 -10.01 -7.56
N GLN A 736 66.08 -11.23 -7.02
CA GLN A 736 67.38 -11.86 -6.85
C GLN A 736 68.09 -12.12 -8.20
N LEU A 737 67.38 -12.69 -9.18
CA LEU A 737 67.92 -12.92 -10.52
C LEU A 737 68.29 -11.62 -11.25
N LEU A 738 67.46 -10.57 -11.16
CA LEU A 738 67.80 -9.23 -11.67
C LEU A 738 69.08 -8.68 -11.02
N THR A 739 69.25 -8.88 -9.71
CA THR A 739 70.46 -8.46 -8.98
C THR A 739 71.69 -9.24 -9.47
N GLN A 740 71.58 -10.55 -9.69
CA GLN A 740 72.65 -11.37 -10.28
C GLN A 740 73.01 -10.92 -11.71
N ILE A 741 72.02 -10.62 -12.55
CA ILE A 741 72.22 -10.10 -13.91
C ILE A 741 72.96 -8.75 -13.87
N GLN A 742 72.62 -7.85 -12.93
CA GLN A 742 73.34 -6.59 -12.74
C GLN A 742 74.80 -6.82 -12.30
N GLN A 743 75.05 -7.76 -11.38
CA GLN A 743 76.40 -8.13 -10.95
C GLN A 743 77.23 -8.71 -12.11
N GLN A 744 76.67 -9.62 -12.91
CA GLN A 744 77.32 -10.18 -14.10
C GLN A 744 77.58 -9.09 -15.17
N LYS A 745 76.64 -8.16 -15.37
CA LYS A 745 76.83 -7.01 -16.28
C LYS A 745 77.95 -6.08 -15.81
N ALA A 746 78.11 -5.87 -14.51
CA ALA A 746 79.23 -5.13 -13.94
C ALA A 746 80.57 -5.87 -14.12
N GLN A 747 80.60 -7.20 -13.95
CA GLN A 747 81.77 -8.03 -14.23
C GLN A 747 82.17 -7.99 -15.72
N LEU A 748 81.21 -8.10 -16.64
CA LEU A 748 81.45 -7.96 -18.08
C LEU A 748 81.96 -6.56 -18.46
N SER A 749 81.44 -5.51 -17.83
CA SER A 749 81.95 -4.14 -18.01
C SER A 749 83.40 -4.01 -17.54
N LYS A 750 83.73 -4.55 -16.35
CA LYS A 750 85.11 -4.61 -15.82
C LYS A 750 86.05 -5.34 -16.77
N LEU A 751 85.66 -6.54 -17.24
CA LEU A 751 86.45 -7.33 -18.19
C LEU A 751 86.61 -6.62 -19.54
N SER A 752 85.58 -5.90 -20.03
CA SER A 752 85.69 -5.11 -21.26
C SER A 752 86.69 -3.95 -21.13
N ILE A 753 86.72 -3.27 -19.97
CA ILE A 753 87.71 -2.23 -19.66
C ILE A 753 89.12 -2.84 -19.58
N GLU A 754 89.25 -4.02 -18.97
CA GLU A 754 90.52 -4.75 -18.86
C GLU A 754 91.04 -5.20 -20.23
N CYS A 755 90.18 -5.77 -21.09
CA CYS A 755 90.50 -6.09 -22.49
C CYS A 755 90.96 -4.86 -23.28
N LYS A 756 90.24 -3.72 -23.20
CA LYS A 756 90.65 -2.46 -23.85
C LYS A 756 91.98 -1.94 -23.32
N THR A 757 92.25 -2.12 -22.02
CA THR A 757 93.52 -1.74 -21.39
C THR A 757 94.68 -2.62 -21.89
N LEU A 758 94.44 -3.92 -22.08
CA LEU A 758 95.40 -4.84 -22.70
C LEU A 758 95.60 -4.53 -24.19
N GLU A 759 94.55 -4.19 -24.93
CA GLU A 759 94.61 -3.78 -26.33
C GLU A 759 95.44 -2.49 -26.52
N MET A 760 95.28 -1.49 -25.64
CA MET A 760 96.12 -0.28 -25.66
C MET A 760 97.58 -0.58 -25.29
N LYS A 761 97.84 -1.48 -24.33
CA LYS A 761 99.21 -1.95 -24.02
C LYS A 761 99.83 -2.67 -25.22
N LEU A 762 99.07 -3.51 -25.91
CA LEU A 762 99.50 -4.25 -27.10
C LEU A 762 99.81 -3.28 -28.24
N LYS A 763 98.92 -2.34 -28.57
CA LYS A 763 99.16 -1.29 -29.58
C LYS A 763 100.38 -0.42 -29.25
N SER A 764 100.61 -0.11 -27.97
CA SER A 764 101.83 0.59 -27.53
C SER A 764 103.10 -0.25 -27.69
N ALA A 765 103.01 -1.58 -27.56
CA ALA A 765 104.11 -2.50 -27.83
C ALA A 765 104.36 -2.65 -29.35
N GLU A 766 103.30 -2.82 -30.15
CA GLU A 766 103.36 -2.86 -31.61
C GLU A 766 104.02 -1.60 -32.19
N GLN A 767 103.63 -0.41 -31.73
CA GLN A 767 104.26 0.85 -32.16
C GLN A 767 105.75 0.90 -31.83
N LYS A 768 106.18 0.43 -30.65
CA LYS A 768 107.60 0.34 -30.29
C LYS A 768 108.36 -0.64 -31.19
N LEU A 769 107.74 -1.77 -31.55
CA LEU A 769 108.31 -2.81 -32.40
C LEU A 769 108.42 -2.33 -33.86
N GLN A 770 107.41 -1.59 -34.33
CA GLN A 770 107.35 -0.96 -35.66
C GLN A 770 108.35 0.19 -35.81
N ILE A 771 108.70 0.88 -34.72
CA ILE A 771 109.81 1.85 -34.66
C ILE A 771 111.19 1.15 -34.70
N GLN A 772 111.28 -0.11 -34.27
CA GLN A 772 112.54 -0.88 -34.29
C GLN A 772 112.79 -1.70 -35.57
N ASN A 773 111.77 -1.98 -36.39
CA ASN A 773 111.91 -2.77 -37.62
C ASN A 773 111.10 -2.19 -38.81
N PRO A 774 111.74 -1.58 -39.82
CA PRO A 774 111.05 -1.15 -41.04
C PRO A 774 110.67 -2.37 -41.91
N PRO A 775 109.48 -2.40 -42.54
CA PRO A 775 108.96 -3.58 -43.23
C PRO A 775 109.60 -3.79 -44.61
N LYS A 776 109.89 -5.05 -44.95
CA LYS A 776 110.07 -5.49 -46.35
C LYS A 776 108.70 -5.60 -47.04
N PRO A 777 108.55 -5.22 -48.31
CA PRO A 777 107.30 -5.38 -49.03
C PRO A 777 107.00 -6.86 -49.34
N LEU A 778 105.76 -7.27 -49.14
CA LEU A 778 105.23 -8.58 -49.54
C LEU A 778 104.18 -8.36 -50.64
N ILE A 779 104.36 -9.01 -51.79
CA ILE A 779 103.68 -8.63 -53.05
C ILE A 779 102.36 -9.40 -53.28
N ASP A 780 102.12 -10.45 -52.50
CA ASP A 780 101.30 -11.61 -52.87
C ASP A 780 99.76 -11.47 -52.70
N TYR A 781 99.24 -10.24 -52.66
CA TYR A 781 97.80 -9.97 -52.42
C TYR A 781 97.05 -9.27 -53.57
N GLN A 782 97.76 -8.77 -54.61
CA GLN A 782 97.10 -8.12 -55.75
C GLN A 782 96.66 -9.11 -56.86
N ASP A 783 97.33 -10.25 -57.00
CA ASP A 783 96.99 -11.25 -58.04
C ASP A 783 95.72 -12.05 -57.75
N LEU A 784 95.27 -12.11 -56.50
CA LEU A 784 94.03 -12.80 -56.14
C LEU A 784 92.78 -11.96 -56.49
N THR A 785 92.88 -10.63 -56.40
CA THR A 785 91.76 -9.72 -56.67
C THR A 785 91.51 -9.52 -58.17
N THR A 786 92.56 -9.50 -59.00
CA THR A 786 92.43 -9.46 -60.48
C THR A 786 91.78 -10.72 -61.05
N LYS A 787 92.03 -11.89 -60.45
CA LYS A 787 91.48 -13.18 -60.89
C LYS A 787 89.97 -13.28 -60.66
N VAL A 788 89.47 -12.77 -59.53
CA VAL A 788 88.03 -12.75 -59.20
C VAL A 788 87.25 -11.78 -60.12
N THR A 789 87.83 -10.63 -60.47
CA THR A 789 87.19 -9.67 -61.39
C THR A 789 87.13 -10.17 -62.83
N ASN A 790 88.08 -10.98 -63.27
CA ASN A 790 88.05 -11.56 -64.62
C ASN A 790 86.95 -12.62 -64.77
N LEU A 791 86.79 -13.52 -63.79
CA LEU A 791 85.75 -14.55 -63.81
C LEU A 791 84.32 -14.00 -63.78
N THR A 792 84.10 -12.87 -63.09
CA THR A 792 82.80 -12.18 -63.12
C THR A 792 82.52 -11.49 -64.47
N ASN A 793 83.55 -11.11 -65.22
CA ASN A 793 83.40 -10.56 -66.57
C ASN A 793 83.14 -11.63 -67.64
N GLU A 794 83.75 -12.82 -67.55
CA GLU A 794 83.47 -13.94 -68.44
C GLU A 794 82.03 -14.47 -68.29
N ASN A 795 81.52 -14.57 -67.06
CA ASN A 795 80.13 -15.01 -66.84
C ASN A 795 79.12 -14.02 -67.46
N ASN A 796 79.41 -12.72 -67.41
CA ASN A 796 78.58 -11.68 -68.01
C ASN A 796 78.67 -11.62 -69.55
N SER A 797 79.79 -12.02 -70.15
CA SER A 797 79.91 -12.12 -71.62
C SER A 797 79.20 -13.36 -72.16
N ALA A 798 79.31 -14.51 -71.47
CA ALA A 798 78.57 -15.74 -71.79
C ALA A 798 77.05 -15.52 -71.78
N PHE A 799 76.53 -14.77 -70.79
CA PHE A 799 75.11 -14.45 -70.70
C PHE A 799 74.61 -13.61 -71.90
N LYS A 800 75.44 -12.67 -72.38
CA LYS A 800 75.13 -11.88 -73.59
C LYS A 800 75.11 -12.74 -74.86
N ILE A 801 76.02 -13.71 -75.00
CA ILE A 801 76.06 -14.63 -76.14
C ILE A 801 74.82 -15.54 -76.15
N LEU A 802 74.39 -16.05 -75.00
CA LEU A 802 73.14 -16.81 -74.89
C LEU A 802 71.91 -15.96 -75.25
N SER A 803 71.86 -14.70 -74.82
CA SER A 803 70.74 -13.80 -75.13
C SER A 803 70.65 -13.41 -76.61
N SER A 804 71.77 -13.30 -77.32
CA SER A 804 71.78 -12.95 -78.75
C SER A 804 71.53 -14.15 -79.66
N ALA A 805 71.92 -15.37 -79.25
CA ALA A 805 71.65 -16.59 -80.01
C ALA A 805 70.15 -16.92 -80.16
N LEU A 806 69.31 -16.52 -79.20
CA LEU A 806 67.87 -16.85 -79.21
C LEU A 806 67.01 -15.99 -80.15
N VAL A 807 67.54 -14.88 -80.68
CA VAL A 807 66.76 -13.91 -81.49
C VAL A 807 66.71 -14.31 -82.98
N GLY A 808 67.47 -15.34 -83.40
CA GLY A 808 67.72 -15.67 -84.81
C GLY A 808 66.69 -16.55 -85.53
N ILE A 809 65.56 -16.95 -84.91
CA ILE A 809 64.61 -17.91 -85.52
C ILE A 809 63.21 -17.30 -85.64
N SER A 810 62.81 -16.96 -86.87
CA SER A 810 61.45 -16.52 -87.21
C SER A 810 60.47 -17.70 -87.29
N ALA A 811 60.16 -18.29 -86.14
CA ALA A 811 59.07 -19.25 -85.98
C ALA A 811 57.71 -18.53 -85.95
N PRO A 812 56.60 -19.17 -86.37
CA PRO A 812 55.27 -18.55 -86.30
C PRO A 812 54.87 -18.25 -84.84
N SER A 813 54.07 -17.19 -84.66
CA SER A 813 53.66 -16.62 -83.36
C SER A 813 53.29 -17.66 -82.30
N ASN A 814 52.49 -18.65 -82.69
CA ASN A 814 51.94 -19.67 -81.79
C ASN A 814 53.04 -20.58 -81.20
N LEU A 815 54.18 -20.71 -81.88
CA LEU A 815 55.34 -21.49 -81.42
C LEU A 815 56.19 -20.68 -80.43
N ILE A 816 56.20 -19.34 -80.56
CA ILE A 816 56.79 -18.44 -79.56
C ILE A 816 55.93 -18.42 -78.29
N GLU A 817 54.60 -18.39 -78.42
CA GLU A 817 53.69 -18.52 -77.26
C GLU A 817 53.81 -19.90 -76.59
N ALA A 818 53.85 -21.00 -77.36
CA ALA A 818 54.08 -22.33 -76.83
C ALA A 818 55.46 -22.46 -76.14
N SER A 819 56.51 -21.87 -76.74
CA SER A 819 57.84 -21.80 -76.13
C SER A 819 57.80 -21.02 -74.81
N ASN A 820 57.19 -19.84 -74.78
CA ASN A 820 57.05 -19.03 -73.58
C ASN A 820 56.24 -19.74 -72.49
N PHE A 821 55.16 -20.43 -72.84
CA PHE A 821 54.36 -21.21 -71.90
C PHE A 821 55.14 -22.43 -71.37
N ILE A 822 55.91 -23.11 -72.21
CA ILE A 822 56.81 -24.20 -71.79
C ILE A 822 57.93 -23.66 -70.88
N VAL A 823 58.52 -22.50 -71.18
CA VAL A 823 59.52 -21.85 -70.34
C VAL A 823 58.92 -21.39 -69.00
N GLU A 824 57.70 -20.83 -69.00
CA GLU A 824 57.00 -20.46 -67.77
C GLU A 824 56.63 -21.70 -66.94
N PHE A 825 56.18 -22.78 -67.58
CA PHE A 825 55.84 -24.04 -66.93
C PHE A 825 57.09 -24.77 -66.39
N ILE A 826 58.20 -24.78 -67.13
CA ILE A 826 59.50 -25.26 -66.65
C ILE A 826 59.99 -24.38 -65.49
N ASN A 827 59.83 -23.07 -65.54
CA ASN A 827 60.19 -22.19 -64.42
C ASN A 827 59.29 -22.39 -63.19
N LYS A 828 57.99 -22.64 -63.37
CA LYS A 828 57.05 -23.04 -62.28
C LYS A 828 57.38 -24.41 -61.70
N LEU A 829 57.72 -25.40 -62.53
CA LEU A 829 58.21 -26.69 -62.08
C LEU A 829 59.55 -26.55 -61.36
N LYS A 830 60.46 -25.72 -61.85
CA LYS A 830 61.78 -25.51 -61.26
C LYS A 830 61.72 -24.71 -59.95
N THR A 831 60.80 -23.75 -59.80
CA THR A 831 60.55 -23.10 -58.50
C THR A 831 59.78 -24.00 -57.55
N SER A 832 58.82 -24.81 -58.03
CA SER A 832 58.16 -25.84 -57.22
C SER A 832 59.15 -26.90 -56.72
N GLN A 833 60.01 -27.41 -57.60
CA GLN A 833 61.09 -28.35 -57.28
C GLN A 833 62.13 -27.70 -56.37
N LEU A 834 62.52 -26.44 -56.59
CA LEU A 834 63.41 -25.73 -55.69
C LEU A 834 62.76 -25.55 -54.32
N ASN A 835 61.45 -25.28 -54.25
CA ASN A 835 60.72 -25.16 -53.00
C ASN A 835 60.56 -26.51 -52.28
N THR A 836 60.29 -27.62 -52.98
CA THR A 836 60.29 -28.95 -52.34
C THR A 836 61.69 -29.40 -51.95
N THR A 837 62.72 -29.11 -52.75
CA THR A 837 64.12 -29.38 -52.37
C THR A 837 64.54 -28.53 -51.17
N ASN A 838 64.15 -27.25 -51.13
CA ASN A 838 64.36 -26.36 -49.98
C ASN A 838 63.57 -26.83 -48.76
N MET A 839 62.34 -27.33 -48.91
CA MET A 839 61.58 -27.90 -47.81
C MET A 839 62.19 -29.22 -47.33
N ILE A 840 62.74 -30.05 -48.21
CA ILE A 840 63.45 -31.30 -47.83
C ILE A 840 64.78 -30.98 -47.13
N THR A 841 65.57 -30.01 -47.61
CA THR A 841 66.78 -29.58 -46.90
C THR A 841 66.47 -28.81 -45.63
N LEU A 842 65.39 -28.04 -45.57
CA LEU A 842 64.96 -27.34 -44.36
C LEU A 842 64.35 -28.31 -43.34
N LEU A 843 63.62 -29.35 -43.76
CA LEU A 843 63.21 -30.47 -42.91
C LEU A 843 64.42 -31.30 -42.44
N SER A 844 65.44 -31.52 -43.27
CA SER A 844 66.70 -32.19 -42.88
C SER A 844 67.54 -31.32 -41.92
N ASN A 845 67.56 -30.01 -42.13
CA ASN A 845 68.20 -29.04 -41.23
C ASN A 845 67.41 -28.91 -39.91
N ILE A 846 66.08 -29.00 -39.93
CA ILE A 846 65.25 -29.11 -38.72
C ILE A 846 65.48 -30.45 -38.02
N ARG A 847 65.55 -31.57 -38.75
CA ARG A 847 65.84 -32.91 -38.20
C ARG A 847 67.19 -32.94 -37.49
N SER A 848 68.23 -32.37 -38.11
CA SER A 848 69.56 -32.26 -37.50
C SER A 848 69.65 -31.20 -36.40
N ALA A 849 68.89 -30.10 -36.46
CA ALA A 849 68.83 -29.10 -35.40
C ALA A 849 67.97 -29.52 -34.18
N LEU A 850 67.04 -30.46 -34.36
CA LEU A 850 66.22 -31.05 -33.29
C LEU A 850 66.74 -32.42 -32.80
N GLY A 851 67.77 -32.98 -33.43
CA GLY A 851 68.38 -34.26 -33.03
C GLY A 851 67.48 -35.49 -33.26
N ILE A 852 66.52 -35.43 -34.19
CA ILE A 852 65.55 -36.52 -34.41
C ILE A 852 66.20 -37.60 -35.28
N ASP A 853 66.53 -38.74 -34.67
CA ASP A 853 67.17 -39.89 -35.30
C ASP A 853 66.50 -40.33 -36.62
N GLU A 854 67.29 -40.86 -37.56
CA GLU A 854 66.82 -41.21 -38.91
C GLU A 854 65.77 -42.34 -38.92
N SER A 855 65.69 -43.14 -37.85
CA SER A 855 64.74 -44.25 -37.69
C SER A 855 63.27 -43.82 -37.46
N ILE A 856 63.02 -42.60 -36.98
CA ILE A 856 61.67 -42.15 -36.62
C ILE A 856 60.91 -41.64 -37.84
N ASP A 857 59.71 -42.15 -38.08
CA ASP A 857 58.83 -41.63 -39.14
C ASP A 857 58.12 -40.33 -38.69
N ILE A 858 58.81 -39.22 -38.97
CA ILE A 858 58.36 -37.86 -38.68
C ILE A 858 56.98 -37.56 -39.32
N LEU A 859 56.60 -38.22 -40.42
CA LEU A 859 55.30 -38.00 -41.06
C LEU A 859 54.16 -38.51 -40.19
N GLN A 860 54.34 -39.65 -39.51
CA GLN A 860 53.35 -40.20 -38.58
C GLN A 860 53.16 -39.27 -37.36
N THR A 861 54.25 -38.77 -36.77
CA THR A 861 54.17 -37.87 -35.61
C THR A 861 53.54 -36.51 -35.99
N ILE A 862 53.83 -36.00 -37.19
CA ILE A 862 53.17 -34.78 -37.72
C ILE A 862 51.69 -35.04 -37.99
N HIS A 863 51.31 -36.21 -38.53
CA HIS A 863 49.90 -36.57 -38.75
C HIS A 863 49.13 -36.64 -37.42
N GLU A 864 49.68 -37.29 -36.40
CA GLU A 864 49.08 -37.36 -35.06
C GLU A 864 48.95 -35.96 -34.41
N LEU A 865 49.94 -35.09 -34.59
CA LEU A 865 49.88 -33.70 -34.11
C LEU A 865 48.78 -32.89 -34.82
N ILE A 866 48.68 -33.00 -36.16
CA ILE A 866 47.62 -32.35 -36.95
C ILE A 866 46.23 -32.88 -36.58
N GLN A 867 46.10 -34.19 -36.34
CA GLN A 867 44.85 -34.81 -35.92
C GLN A 867 44.46 -34.36 -34.50
N THR A 868 45.44 -34.14 -33.62
CA THR A 868 45.23 -33.59 -32.27
C THR A 868 44.82 -32.11 -32.32
N ASP A 869 45.48 -31.28 -33.15
CA ASP A 869 45.08 -29.87 -33.36
C ASP A 869 43.66 -29.78 -33.92
N SER A 870 43.33 -30.59 -34.93
CA SER A 870 41.98 -30.68 -35.51
C SER A 870 40.92 -31.02 -34.45
N ASN A 871 41.18 -32.02 -33.60
CA ASN A 871 40.28 -32.39 -32.50
C ASN A 871 40.14 -31.27 -31.46
N ASN A 872 41.25 -30.66 -31.03
CA ASN A 872 41.24 -29.53 -30.09
C ASN A 872 40.45 -28.35 -30.66
N ARG A 873 40.63 -28.03 -31.94
CA ARG A 873 39.93 -26.96 -32.65
C ARG A 873 38.44 -27.22 -32.76
N ASN A 874 38.03 -28.48 -32.98
CA ASN A 874 36.61 -28.86 -32.97
C ASN A 874 35.99 -28.74 -31.57
N ASN A 875 36.72 -29.12 -30.52
CA ASN A 875 36.28 -28.93 -29.13
C ASN A 875 36.10 -27.43 -28.81
N LEU A 876 37.09 -26.60 -29.19
CA LEU A 876 37.06 -25.14 -29.00
C LEU A 876 35.86 -24.48 -29.71
N ILE A 877 35.49 -24.94 -30.91
CA ILE A 877 34.28 -24.51 -31.61
C ILE A 877 32.99 -24.94 -30.87
N SER A 878 33.01 -26.09 -30.21
CA SER A 878 31.87 -26.55 -29.40
C SER A 878 31.73 -25.74 -28.09
N ASP A 879 32.84 -25.41 -27.43
CA ASP A 879 32.88 -24.59 -26.22
C ASP A 879 32.48 -23.14 -26.52
N GLU A 880 32.95 -22.57 -27.64
CA GLU A 880 32.55 -21.24 -28.11
C GLU A 880 31.04 -21.18 -28.40
N LYS A 881 30.45 -22.28 -28.90
CA LYS A 881 28.99 -22.38 -29.05
C LYS A 881 28.28 -22.42 -27.71
N VAL A 882 28.72 -23.25 -26.75
CA VAL A 882 28.14 -23.31 -25.40
C VAL A 882 28.22 -21.95 -24.69
N LEU A 883 29.34 -21.23 -24.85
CA LEU A 883 29.49 -19.86 -24.34
C LEU A 883 28.53 -18.87 -25.00
N ARG A 884 28.29 -18.95 -26.31
CA ARG A 884 27.28 -18.11 -26.99
C ARG A 884 25.85 -18.45 -26.54
N ASP A 885 25.52 -19.73 -26.43
CA ASP A 885 24.20 -20.18 -25.98
C ASP A 885 23.93 -19.71 -24.52
N ALA A 886 24.93 -19.80 -23.63
CA ALA A 886 24.86 -19.27 -22.26
C ALA A 886 24.81 -17.73 -22.18
N GLN A 887 25.49 -17.01 -23.09
CA GLN A 887 25.37 -15.55 -23.19
C GLN A 887 23.95 -15.11 -23.60
N ILE A 888 23.31 -15.85 -24.50
CA ILE A 888 21.91 -15.62 -24.89
C ILE A 888 20.96 -15.86 -23.71
N GLU A 889 21.18 -16.91 -22.91
CA GLU A 889 20.41 -17.18 -21.69
C GLU A 889 20.60 -16.09 -20.62
N ILE A 890 21.83 -15.61 -20.41
CA ILE A 890 22.09 -14.47 -19.51
C ILE A 890 21.38 -13.20 -20.02
N GLU A 891 21.28 -13.00 -21.33
CA GLU A 891 20.51 -11.90 -21.90
C GLU A 891 19.00 -12.03 -21.73
N THR A 892 18.40 -13.23 -21.84
CA THR A 892 16.97 -13.42 -21.59
C THR A 892 16.64 -13.22 -20.12
N ILE A 893 17.42 -13.81 -19.20
CA ILE A 893 17.26 -13.61 -17.75
C ILE A 893 17.37 -12.12 -17.37
N ARG A 894 18.29 -11.36 -17.98
CA ARG A 894 18.39 -9.90 -17.78
C ARG A 894 17.16 -9.13 -18.28
N LYS A 895 16.58 -9.54 -19.41
CA LYS A 895 15.35 -8.93 -19.97
C LYS A 895 14.14 -9.23 -19.07
N ASP A 896 14.00 -10.45 -18.59
CA ASP A 896 12.92 -10.87 -17.69
C ASP A 896 13.02 -10.22 -16.31
N LEU A 897 14.23 -10.11 -15.74
CA LEU A 897 14.47 -9.40 -14.48
C LEU A 897 14.13 -7.91 -14.60
N SER A 898 14.54 -7.27 -15.70
CA SER A 898 14.15 -5.88 -16.01
C SER A 898 12.63 -5.73 -16.15
N PHE A 899 11.95 -6.66 -16.82
CA PHE A 899 10.50 -6.66 -16.97
C PHE A 899 9.79 -6.83 -15.61
N ALA A 900 10.23 -7.76 -14.76
CA ALA A 900 9.70 -7.96 -13.41
C ALA A 900 9.94 -6.73 -12.51
N GLN A 901 11.11 -6.10 -12.60
CA GLN A 901 11.42 -4.88 -11.85
C GLN A 901 10.55 -3.69 -12.29
N ASN A 902 10.29 -3.55 -13.60
CA ASN A 902 9.35 -2.57 -14.13
C ASN A 902 7.91 -2.83 -13.67
N GLN A 903 7.45 -4.09 -13.66
CA GLN A 903 6.15 -4.45 -13.08
C GLN A 903 6.07 -4.09 -11.58
N LEU A 904 7.13 -4.34 -10.80
CA LEU A 904 7.15 -4.02 -9.37
C LEU A 904 7.10 -2.50 -9.10
N VAL A 905 7.73 -1.68 -9.96
CA VAL A 905 7.57 -0.21 -9.93
C VAL A 905 6.13 0.18 -10.28
N THR A 906 5.54 -0.40 -11.33
CA THR A 906 4.13 -0.14 -11.72
C THR A 906 3.14 -0.54 -10.62
N LEU A 907 3.36 -1.66 -9.94
CA LEU A 907 2.54 -2.12 -8.82
C LEU A 907 2.66 -1.18 -7.61
N LYS A 908 3.86 -0.69 -7.28
CA LYS A 908 4.04 0.34 -6.24
C LYS A 908 3.36 1.67 -6.60
N GLN A 909 3.38 2.07 -7.87
CA GLN A 909 2.65 3.26 -8.34
C GLN A 909 1.13 3.07 -8.21
N TRP A 910 0.61 1.89 -8.56
CA TRP A 910 -0.79 1.52 -8.36
C TRP A 910 -1.18 1.50 -6.88
N GLU A 911 -0.35 0.95 -6.00
CA GLU A 911 -0.61 0.95 -4.56
C GLU A 911 -0.60 2.37 -3.97
N ASN A 912 0.35 3.23 -4.38
CA ASN A 912 0.41 4.63 -3.95
C ASN A 912 -0.73 5.48 -4.52
N TRP A 913 -1.27 5.13 -5.70
CA TRP A 913 -2.52 5.70 -6.21
C TRP A 913 -3.72 5.21 -5.37
N ALA A 914 -3.82 3.90 -5.12
CA ALA A 914 -4.89 3.29 -4.35
C ALA A 914 -4.95 3.82 -2.91
N ARG A 915 -3.81 3.97 -2.23
CA ARG A 915 -3.68 4.59 -0.89
C ARG A 915 -4.23 6.02 -0.88
N ARG A 916 -3.91 6.84 -1.88
CA ARG A 916 -4.41 8.22 -2.00
C ARG A 916 -5.92 8.26 -2.28
N VAL A 917 -6.42 7.47 -3.22
CA VAL A 917 -7.86 7.40 -3.53
C VAL A 917 -8.66 6.89 -2.33
N TYR A 918 -8.17 5.88 -1.62
CA TYR A 918 -8.78 5.38 -0.39
C TYR A 918 -8.82 6.45 0.72
N GLY A 919 -7.72 7.19 0.92
CA GLY A 919 -7.67 8.30 1.87
C GLY A 919 -8.69 9.40 1.58
N ILE A 920 -8.88 9.75 0.29
CA ILE A 920 -9.90 10.71 -0.17
C ILE A 920 -11.32 10.16 0.07
N ILE A 921 -11.56 8.86 -0.10
CA ILE A 921 -12.90 8.25 0.05
C ILE A 921 -13.35 8.18 1.51
N ASN A 922 -12.45 7.86 2.44
CA ASN A 922 -12.81 7.56 3.84
C ASN A 922 -12.52 8.69 4.85
N GLU A 923 -11.95 9.82 4.42
CA GLU A 923 -11.68 11.05 5.20
C GLU A 923 -10.84 10.88 6.49
N ASN A 924 -10.42 9.66 6.82
CA ASN A 924 -9.78 9.28 8.08
C ASN A 924 -8.42 8.61 7.82
N SER A 925 -7.34 9.34 8.10
CA SER A 925 -5.94 8.98 7.81
C SER A 925 -5.36 7.91 8.77
N LYS A 926 -5.90 6.69 8.75
CA LYS A 926 -5.29 5.53 9.42
C LYS A 926 -4.32 4.82 8.48
N TYR A 927 -3.02 5.08 8.66
CA TYR A 927 -1.97 4.79 7.69
C TYR A 927 -1.57 3.30 7.49
N GLN A 928 -2.05 2.37 8.32
CA GLN A 928 -1.58 0.96 8.33
C GLN A 928 -2.61 -0.05 7.79
N ILE A 929 -3.16 0.23 6.60
CA ILE A 929 -4.06 -0.71 5.89
C ILE A 929 -3.26 -1.48 4.83
N GLY A 930 -3.49 -2.79 4.74
CA GLY A 930 -2.79 -3.70 3.82
C GLY A 930 -3.24 -3.52 2.37
N SER A 931 -2.36 -3.81 1.40
CA SER A 931 -2.64 -3.62 -0.05
C SER A 931 -3.90 -4.40 -0.51
N SER A 932 -4.11 -5.61 0.02
CA SER A 932 -5.32 -6.43 -0.20
C SER A 932 -6.59 -5.82 0.38
N GLU A 933 -6.51 -5.18 1.54
CA GLU A 933 -7.63 -4.55 2.24
C GLU A 933 -7.99 -3.20 1.61
N ILE A 934 -7.00 -2.42 1.17
CA ILE A 934 -7.21 -1.23 0.32
C ILE A 934 -7.91 -1.64 -0.97
N ARG A 935 -7.46 -2.72 -1.63
CA ARG A 935 -8.10 -3.25 -2.83
C ARG A 935 -9.55 -3.62 -2.56
N LEU A 936 -9.83 -4.39 -1.50
CA LEU A 936 -11.20 -4.79 -1.12
C LEU A 936 -12.09 -3.56 -0.88
N ASN A 937 -11.61 -2.59 -0.12
CA ASN A 937 -12.35 -1.36 0.21
C ASN A 937 -12.56 -0.46 -1.02
N LEU A 938 -11.62 -0.45 -1.98
CA LEU A 938 -11.80 0.26 -3.25
C LEU A 938 -12.76 -0.48 -4.19
N GLU A 939 -12.73 -1.80 -4.23
CA GLU A 939 -13.72 -2.61 -4.96
C GLU A 939 -15.13 -2.40 -4.37
N GLU A 940 -15.28 -2.41 -3.04
CA GLU A 940 -16.55 -2.11 -2.37
C GLU A 940 -17.00 -0.66 -2.58
N ALA A 941 -16.12 0.34 -2.43
CA ALA A 941 -16.46 1.74 -2.67
C ALA A 941 -16.83 2.01 -4.14
N LEU A 942 -16.15 1.36 -5.09
CA LEU A 942 -16.46 1.46 -6.51
C LEU A 942 -17.80 0.78 -6.81
N LEU A 943 -18.06 -0.43 -6.29
CA LEU A 943 -19.36 -1.10 -6.39
C LEU A 943 -20.49 -0.26 -5.77
N ALA A 944 -20.27 0.37 -4.62
CA ALA A 944 -21.24 1.29 -3.99
C ALA A 944 -21.50 2.55 -4.83
N SER A 945 -20.45 3.09 -5.47
CA SER A 945 -20.55 4.24 -6.37
C SER A 945 -21.33 3.92 -7.66
N VAL A 946 -21.12 2.72 -8.22
CA VAL A 946 -21.71 2.28 -9.49
C VAL A 946 -23.16 1.79 -9.30
N SER A 947 -23.47 1.08 -8.21
CA SER A 947 -24.77 0.41 -8.03
C SER A 947 -25.89 1.34 -7.57
N HIS A 948 -25.70 2.10 -6.47
CA HIS A 948 -26.85 2.71 -5.78
C HIS A 948 -26.67 4.14 -5.24
N ARG A 949 -25.49 4.77 -5.28
CA ARG A 949 -25.31 6.13 -4.68
C ARG A 949 -26.32 7.15 -5.22
N SER A 950 -26.56 7.20 -6.53
CA SER A 950 -27.54 8.12 -7.14
C SER A 950 -28.99 7.80 -6.79
N ILE A 951 -29.31 6.52 -6.51
CA ILE A 951 -30.63 6.08 -6.07
C ILE A 951 -30.83 6.45 -4.60
N PHE A 952 -29.88 6.18 -3.71
CA PHE A 952 -29.95 6.57 -2.31
C PHE A 952 -30.01 8.08 -2.13
N THR A 953 -29.19 8.87 -2.85
CA THR A 953 -29.29 10.34 -2.80
C THR A 953 -30.67 10.83 -3.27
N LYS A 954 -31.28 10.24 -4.32
CA LYS A 954 -32.67 10.54 -4.70
C LYS A 954 -33.67 10.13 -3.61
N LEU A 955 -33.48 8.98 -2.98
CA LEU A 955 -34.36 8.47 -1.93
C LEU A 955 -34.30 9.34 -0.67
N ASP A 956 -33.12 9.84 -0.30
CA ASP A 956 -32.92 10.73 0.84
C ASP A 956 -33.35 12.17 0.55
N ILE A 957 -33.21 12.65 -0.68
CA ILE A 957 -33.90 13.86 -1.15
C ILE A 957 -35.41 13.70 -0.98
N LEU A 958 -36.02 12.63 -1.54
CA LEU A 958 -37.46 12.36 -1.42
C LEU A 958 -37.93 12.18 0.05
N ARG A 959 -37.10 11.58 0.92
CA ARG A 959 -37.35 11.51 2.37
C ARG A 959 -37.31 12.89 3.02
N SER A 960 -36.35 13.74 2.66
CA SER A 960 -36.22 15.10 3.18
C SER A 960 -37.34 16.03 2.70
N GLU A 961 -37.76 15.87 1.44
CA GLU A 961 -38.91 16.55 0.84
C GLU A 961 -40.20 16.10 1.54
N LYS A 962 -40.45 14.79 1.65
CA LYS A 962 -41.59 14.25 2.41
C LYS A 962 -41.62 14.76 3.85
N LYS A 963 -40.47 14.77 4.54
CA LYS A 963 -40.33 15.31 5.91
C LYS A 963 -40.54 16.83 5.98
N SER A 964 -40.36 17.56 4.88
CA SER A 964 -40.62 19.00 4.77
C SER A 964 -42.08 19.28 4.42
N PHE A 965 -42.68 18.56 3.48
CA PHE A 965 -44.11 18.64 3.16
C PHE A 965 -44.99 18.27 4.36
N LEU A 966 -44.60 17.26 5.15
CA LEU A 966 -45.27 16.89 6.41
C LEU A 966 -45.16 17.93 7.54
N LYS A 967 -44.35 19.00 7.38
CA LYS A 967 -44.31 20.15 8.31
C LYS A 967 -45.25 21.29 7.91
N PHE A 968 -45.79 21.27 6.69
CA PHE A 968 -46.86 22.20 6.31
C PHE A 968 -48.20 21.55 6.66
N ASP A 969 -49.12 22.34 7.25
CA ASP A 969 -50.44 21.83 7.58
C ASP A 969 -51.18 21.37 6.31
N ARG A 970 -51.83 20.21 6.39
CA ARG A 970 -52.57 19.58 5.29
C ARG A 970 -53.65 20.51 4.74
N THR A 971 -54.20 21.40 5.57
CA THR A 971 -55.16 22.43 5.17
C THR A 971 -54.64 23.34 4.05
N ILE A 972 -53.34 23.67 4.06
CA ILE A 972 -52.70 24.55 3.06
C ILE A 972 -52.55 23.84 1.72
N LEU A 973 -52.23 22.53 1.75
CA LEU A 973 -52.02 21.71 0.54
C LEU A 973 -53.34 21.15 -0.04
N LEU A 974 -54.40 21.06 0.77
CA LEU A 974 -55.73 20.57 0.36
C LEU A 974 -56.75 21.70 0.13
N ALA A 975 -56.31 22.97 0.13
CA ALA A 975 -57.13 24.13 -0.20
C ALA A 975 -57.54 24.11 -1.69
N ARG A 976 -58.60 23.36 -2.02
CA ARG A 976 -59.17 23.28 -3.38
C ARG A 976 -59.47 24.67 -3.91
N SER A 977 -59.11 24.89 -5.18
CA SER A 977 -59.18 26.17 -5.86
C SER A 977 -60.62 26.59 -6.18
N ASN A 978 -61.30 27.24 -5.23
CA ASN A 978 -62.59 27.90 -5.47
C ASN A 978 -62.40 29.27 -6.19
N ASN A 979 -61.76 29.25 -7.36
CA ASN A 979 -61.73 30.28 -8.43
C ASN A 979 -61.55 31.76 -8.07
N SER A 980 -61.11 32.12 -6.86
CA SER A 980 -60.65 33.47 -6.56
C SER A 980 -59.26 33.70 -7.18
N PRO A 981 -59.01 34.83 -7.88
CA PRO A 981 -57.67 35.16 -8.34
C PRO A 981 -56.74 35.32 -7.14
N LEU A 982 -55.45 35.02 -7.32
CA LEU A 982 -54.42 35.05 -6.26
C LEU A 982 -54.24 36.46 -5.65
N GLN A 983 -55.05 36.79 -4.64
CA GLN A 983 -55.10 38.11 -3.98
C GLN A 983 -53.83 38.48 -3.19
N SER A 984 -52.83 37.60 -3.14
CA SER A 984 -51.55 37.89 -2.49
C SER A 984 -50.40 37.24 -3.24
N ILE A 985 -49.29 37.95 -3.35
CA ILE A 985 -48.03 37.45 -3.88
C ILE A 985 -47.34 36.46 -2.92
N ARG A 986 -47.82 36.32 -1.67
CA ARG A 986 -47.26 35.43 -0.64
C ARG A 986 -47.03 33.98 -1.09
N PRO A 987 -47.97 33.26 -1.74
CA PRO A 987 -47.73 31.88 -2.18
C PRO A 987 -46.59 31.78 -3.19
N LEU A 988 -46.44 32.80 -4.05
CA LEU A 988 -45.39 32.87 -5.07
C LEU A 988 -44.02 33.18 -4.46
N ILE A 989 -43.97 34.07 -3.45
CA ILE A 989 -42.77 34.28 -2.62
C ILE A 989 -42.40 33.01 -1.83
N ILE A 990 -43.38 32.33 -1.23
CA ILE A 990 -43.13 31.08 -0.50
C ILE A 990 -42.58 30.01 -1.44
N LEU A 991 -43.16 29.85 -2.63
CA LEU A 991 -42.70 28.93 -3.67
C LEU A 991 -41.27 29.26 -4.15
N ALA A 992 -40.96 30.54 -4.37
CA ALA A 992 -39.62 30.99 -4.74
C ALA A 992 -38.60 30.73 -3.62
N VAL A 993 -38.96 30.97 -2.35
CA VAL A 993 -38.11 30.68 -1.19
C VAL A 993 -37.92 29.18 -0.95
N THR A 994 -38.92 28.34 -1.21
CA THR A 994 -38.74 26.88 -1.15
C THR A 994 -37.90 26.36 -2.31
N LEU A 995 -38.12 26.84 -3.55
CA LEU A 995 -37.27 26.53 -4.70
C LEU A 995 -35.81 26.91 -4.44
N HIS A 996 -35.54 28.12 -3.95
CA HIS A 996 -34.18 28.57 -3.65
C HIS A 996 -33.53 27.76 -2.50
N LYS A 997 -34.31 27.35 -1.49
CA LYS A 997 -33.83 26.42 -0.44
C LYS A 997 -33.54 25.03 -1.00
N VAL A 998 -34.37 24.48 -1.87
CA VAL A 998 -34.16 23.16 -2.50
C VAL A 998 -32.94 23.20 -3.42
N GLN A 999 -32.80 24.25 -4.25
CA GLN A 999 -31.60 24.48 -5.08
C GLN A 999 -30.32 24.58 -4.24
N LYS A 1000 -30.39 25.24 -3.07
CA LYS A 1000 -29.26 25.31 -2.13
C LYS A 1000 -28.94 23.97 -1.45
N MET A 1001 -29.95 23.17 -1.09
CA MET A 1001 -29.76 21.83 -0.51
C MET A 1001 -29.32 20.79 -1.54
N ALA A 1002 -29.68 20.97 -2.82
CA ALA A 1002 -29.21 20.14 -3.94
C ALA A 1002 -27.83 20.55 -4.47
N GLY A 1003 -27.15 21.53 -3.85
CA GLY A 1003 -25.83 22.01 -4.26
C GLY A 1003 -25.80 22.86 -5.54
N CYS A 1004 -26.95 23.16 -6.15
CA CYS A 1004 -27.06 23.92 -7.40
C CYS A 1004 -26.72 25.42 -7.25
N ILE A 1005 -26.60 25.92 -6.02
CA ILE A 1005 -26.23 27.30 -5.70
C ILE A 1005 -25.15 27.28 -4.62
N SER A 1006 -23.97 27.83 -4.94
CA SER A 1006 -22.82 27.85 -4.04
C SER A 1006 -23.12 28.58 -2.72
N ILE A 1007 -22.66 28.00 -1.61
CA ILE A 1007 -22.84 28.56 -0.27
C ILE A 1007 -21.73 29.58 -0.01
N ALA A 1008 -21.92 30.82 -0.46
CA ALA A 1008 -21.02 31.92 -0.11
C ALA A 1008 -20.94 32.07 1.43
N PRO A 1009 -19.73 32.08 2.04
CA PRO A 1009 -19.56 32.15 3.49
C PRO A 1009 -19.97 33.53 4.00
N THR A 1010 -21.20 33.62 4.49
CA THR A 1010 -21.78 34.90 4.94
C THR A 1010 -21.62 35.04 6.46
N TYR A 1011 -20.98 36.12 6.90
CA TYR A 1011 -20.83 36.49 8.31
C TYR A 1011 -22.16 36.36 9.08
N GLN A 1012 -22.17 35.58 10.17
CA GLN A 1012 -23.31 35.54 11.07
C GLN A 1012 -23.28 36.73 12.03
N ARG A 1013 -24.21 37.68 11.83
CA ARG A 1013 -24.56 38.65 12.89
C ARG A 1013 -25.14 37.89 14.10
N PRO A 1014 -24.87 38.32 15.34
CA PRO A 1014 -25.59 37.82 16.50
C PRO A 1014 -27.08 38.15 16.38
N ARG A 1015 -27.92 37.26 16.91
CA ARG A 1015 -29.35 37.54 17.13
C ARG A 1015 -29.58 37.74 18.61
N THR A 1016 -30.21 38.85 18.98
CA THR A 1016 -30.87 39.00 20.27
C THR A 1016 -32.01 38.00 20.39
N ILE A 1017 -32.30 37.60 21.63
CA ILE A 1017 -33.50 36.84 21.99
C ILE A 1017 -34.33 37.76 22.87
N ASP A 1018 -35.53 38.10 22.41
CA ASP A 1018 -36.50 38.86 23.19
C ASP A 1018 -37.70 37.97 23.52
N ASN A 1019 -37.91 37.80 24.84
CA ASN A 1019 -39.18 37.61 25.54
C ASN A 1019 -39.98 36.30 25.38
N GLU A 1020 -40.03 35.57 26.49
CA GLU A 1020 -41.25 34.93 26.99
C GLU A 1020 -42.35 36.00 27.19
N TYR A 1021 -43.64 35.63 27.09
CA TYR A 1021 -44.70 36.18 27.95
C TYR A 1021 -46.03 35.43 27.73
N THR A 1022 -46.44 34.61 28.69
CA THR A 1022 -47.78 34.01 28.75
C THR A 1022 -48.26 33.85 30.20
N GLU A 1023 -48.85 34.91 30.77
CA GLU A 1023 -49.92 34.85 31.79
C GLU A 1023 -50.33 36.27 32.20
N PHE A 1024 -51.57 36.68 31.88
CA PHE A 1024 -52.40 37.65 32.64
C PHE A 1024 -53.73 37.94 31.89
N GLU A 1025 -54.72 37.06 32.01
CA GLU A 1025 -56.13 37.38 31.67
C GLU A 1025 -57.05 37.20 32.87
N HIS A 1026 -57.25 38.27 33.64
CA HIS A 1026 -58.37 38.38 34.59
C HIS A 1026 -58.70 39.85 34.88
N ASN A 1027 -59.48 40.53 34.01
CA ASN A 1027 -60.61 41.42 34.39
C ASN A 1027 -61.22 42.22 33.20
N ARG A 1028 -62.57 42.16 33.10
CA ARG A 1028 -63.49 43.16 32.49
C ARG A 1028 -63.39 43.40 30.95
N PRO A 1029 -64.42 44.03 30.32
CA PRO A 1029 -65.86 43.82 30.50
C PRO A 1029 -66.63 43.60 29.17
N LYS A 1030 -67.88 43.13 29.27
CA LYS A 1030 -68.80 43.00 28.12
C LYS A 1030 -69.26 44.37 27.58
N LEU A 1031 -69.30 44.61 26.26
CA LEU A 1031 -70.25 45.57 25.65
C LEU A 1031 -70.49 45.40 24.11
N LYS A 1032 -71.74 45.03 23.78
CA LYS A 1032 -72.58 45.26 22.57
C LYS A 1032 -72.01 45.40 21.14
N LYS A 1033 -72.65 44.64 20.23
CA LYS A 1033 -72.78 44.85 18.77
C LYS A 1033 -73.20 46.29 18.39
N ILE A 1034 -72.71 46.81 17.26
CA ILE A 1034 -73.41 47.75 16.34
C ILE A 1034 -73.20 47.29 14.88
N ARG A 1035 -74.08 47.71 13.95
CA ARG A 1035 -74.20 47.20 12.57
C ARG A 1035 -74.47 48.34 11.58
N SER A 1036 -73.60 48.56 10.60
CA SER A 1036 -73.84 49.29 9.31
C SER A 1036 -72.62 49.08 8.39
N HIS A 1037 -72.66 48.93 7.05
CA HIS A 1037 -73.47 49.44 5.92
C HIS A 1037 -72.98 50.75 5.27
N SER A 1038 -73.16 50.83 3.94
CA SER A 1038 -72.70 51.86 2.98
C SER A 1038 -71.25 51.74 2.47
N SER A 1039 -70.87 52.23 1.28
CA SER A 1039 -71.32 51.91 -0.11
C SER A 1039 -70.45 52.65 -1.14
N ARG A 1040 -70.50 52.25 -2.44
CA ARG A 1040 -69.99 52.99 -3.64
C ARG A 1040 -68.45 53.11 -3.73
N LYS A 1041 -67.79 53.33 -4.89
CA LYS A 1041 -68.18 53.35 -6.33
C LYS A 1041 -66.95 53.05 -7.24
N SER A 1042 -67.22 52.77 -8.52
CA SER A 1042 -66.37 52.92 -9.75
C SER A 1042 -64.99 53.62 -9.63
N SER A 1043 -63.95 53.27 -10.41
CA SER A 1043 -63.96 53.25 -11.89
C SER A 1043 -62.76 52.55 -12.60
N ASN A 1044 -62.97 52.16 -13.87
CA ASN A 1044 -62.10 52.14 -15.07
C ASN A 1044 -60.60 51.72 -14.96
N GLN A 1045 -60.10 50.67 -15.66
CA GLN A 1045 -59.81 50.49 -17.13
C GLN A 1045 -58.36 50.93 -17.55
N PRO A 1046 -57.75 50.46 -18.67
CA PRO A 1046 -57.09 49.14 -18.71
C PRO A 1046 -55.72 49.05 -19.48
N LEU A 1047 -55.14 47.82 -19.47
CA LEU A 1047 -54.39 47.17 -20.58
C LEU A 1047 -52.93 47.54 -20.95
N ILE A 1048 -52.31 46.57 -21.66
CA ILE A 1048 -51.14 46.63 -22.57
C ILE A 1048 -49.72 46.52 -21.95
N PRO A 1049 -48.77 45.78 -22.59
CA PRO A 1049 -48.04 44.72 -21.86
C PRO A 1049 -46.54 44.52 -22.24
N ILE A 1050 -45.98 43.37 -21.86
CA ILE A 1050 -44.78 42.67 -22.41
C ILE A 1050 -43.45 43.44 -22.42
N CYS A 1051 -42.55 43.00 -21.54
CA CYS A 1051 -41.29 42.37 -21.94
C CYS A 1051 -41.05 41.15 -21.03
#